data_AF-I3JSK6-F1
#
_entry.id   AF-I3JSK6-F1
#
_cell.length_a   1.000
_cell.length_b   1.000
_cell.length_c   1.000
_cell.angle_alpha   90.00
_cell.angle_beta   90.00
_cell.angle_gamma   90.00
#
_symmetry.space_group_name_H-M   'P 1'
#
loop_
_entity.id
_entity.type
_entity.pdbx_description
1 polymer ?
#
loop_
_entity_poly.entity_id
_entity_poly.type
_entity_poly.pdbx_seq_one_letter_code
_entity_poly.pdbx_strand_id
1 'polypeptide(L)'
;MARCIENNTIEIIPYECPPLQNITCTNGKEPVLVYDEYYCCQYYTCDCVCEGWGDPHYITFDGLFYSYQGNCTYVLMKEILPIHNLEIYIDNVFCDPTEDVSCPRSITVAYVSQVITLINHNLIGTAQLEALKNGKSLNLPYSQQGVKIVNSGLNLILEIPRLKVVITFGITGFSITLPFQYFGKNTQGHCGTCNNNQADDCMLPGGKLVESCAVMADYWPVEDPYKPNCSTPPALPTSAPESPPTLAPCKPDSMCDLLKSSVFAECHPFVSPENFYRGCVFDSCHVSNPTVECTSLQTYGAACAQAGVCIYWRNHTKLCAGECPSGKVYKPCGPVEQPTCEDNPSEPTMNYTTEGCFCPDGMKLFNQESGICVEKCGEQIINCCGLFFQFNERFEYKCQDCICEESTKTVTCKPKVCPPSATTDCSAPGFVLVNQTSLSDPCCSIYVCQCQANTCPVTNMNCPIGYKPVVSVPVGKCCPEHTCEPKRVCVHRETEYQPGSSVPVIACQDCTCANEIDPKSGLFKIICVFQQCKESCELGYEYVETDSDECCGKCVQTHCVVNINGTKQLLTVKTWSPPGNKCEHYTCVKTGETLTASRSQTVCPPFQESNCQPETIQTAANGCCKICVEKEKGCKLMSMKTHITVNGCQSSQEVDMPYCEGSCNTYTMYSEAAAAMEHSCSCCKEINFSNRTADLVCLNGDTVPYTYMYVEQCGCTKTDCTSAGHHVRRKRSFTLL
;
A
#
# COMPACT_ATOMS: atom_id res chain seq x y z
N MET A 1 -3.69 85.11 16.32
CA MET A 1 -2.71 85.16 17.44
C MET A 1 -2.97 86.37 18.32
N ALA A 2 -2.70 86.28 19.63
CA ALA A 2 -2.85 87.40 20.57
C ALA A 2 -1.48 87.85 21.07
N ARG A 3 -1.18 89.15 20.95
CA ARG A 3 0.04 89.78 21.48
C ARG A 3 -0.35 90.72 22.62
N CYS A 4 0.24 90.53 23.80
CA CYS A 4 0.09 91.49 24.90
C CYS A 4 1.03 92.67 24.63
N ILE A 5 0.47 93.87 24.44
CA ILE A 5 1.29 95.06 24.16
C ILE A 5 1.69 95.76 25.46
N GLU A 6 0.77 95.95 26.42
CA GLU A 6 0.98 96.39 27.82
C GLU A 6 -0.38 96.63 28.53
N ASN A 7 -0.42 96.75 29.86
CA ASN A 7 -1.63 97.08 30.66
C ASN A 7 -2.88 96.24 30.36
N ASN A 8 -2.74 94.91 30.27
CA ASN A 8 -3.84 93.99 29.89
C ASN A 8 -4.47 94.31 28.52
N THR A 9 -3.81 95.10 27.67
CA THR A 9 -4.26 95.37 26.30
C THR A 9 -3.73 94.28 25.38
N ILE A 10 -4.66 93.51 24.82
CA ILE A 10 -4.38 92.41 23.90
C ILE A 10 -4.65 92.90 22.48
N GLU A 11 -3.66 92.75 21.61
CA GLU A 11 -3.80 92.92 20.18
C GLU A 11 -4.05 91.55 19.54
N ILE A 12 -5.16 91.45 18.81
CA ILE A 12 -5.50 90.25 18.05
C ILE A 12 -5.00 90.45 16.62
N ILE A 13 -3.98 89.68 16.26
CA ILE A 13 -3.45 89.61 14.90
C ILE A 13 -4.15 88.43 14.20
N PRO A 14 -4.90 88.64 13.11
CA PRO A 14 -5.48 87.56 12.32
C PRO A 14 -4.40 86.57 11.87
N TYR A 15 -4.64 85.27 12.04
CA TYR A 15 -3.76 84.24 11.52
C TYR A 15 -4.24 83.86 10.12
N GLU A 16 -3.53 84.31 9.10
CA GLU A 16 -3.89 84.05 7.71
C GLU A 16 -3.29 82.72 7.25
N CYS A 17 -4.14 81.81 6.79
CA CYS A 17 -3.69 80.51 6.30
C CYS A 17 -3.06 80.63 4.91
N PRO A 18 -1.91 79.97 4.67
CA PRO A 18 -1.39 79.85 3.32
C PRO A 18 -2.38 79.05 2.44
N PRO A 19 -2.37 79.28 1.12
CA PRO A 19 -3.18 78.49 0.20
C PRO A 19 -2.76 77.02 0.27
N LEU A 20 -3.74 76.11 0.23
CA LEU A 20 -3.49 74.67 0.20
C LEU A 20 -2.66 74.31 -1.04
N GLN A 21 -1.52 73.65 -0.80
CA GLN A 21 -0.65 73.13 -1.86
C GLN A 21 -0.95 71.65 -2.07
N ASN A 22 -1.30 71.28 -3.30
CA ASN A 22 -1.44 69.87 -3.65
C ASN A 22 -0.06 69.20 -3.59
N ILE A 23 0.02 68.08 -2.89
CA ILE A 23 1.22 67.25 -2.81
C ILE A 23 0.95 65.88 -3.43
N THR A 24 2.00 65.13 -3.68
CA THR A 24 1.92 63.71 -4.06
C THR A 24 2.68 62.91 -3.02
N CYS A 25 2.06 61.86 -2.51
CA CYS A 25 2.70 60.99 -1.54
C CYS A 25 3.60 59.99 -2.27
N THR A 26 4.85 59.85 -1.82
CA THR A 26 5.85 58.94 -2.42
C THR A 26 5.47 57.48 -2.21
N ASN A 27 4.70 57.18 -1.16
CA ASN A 27 4.11 55.87 -0.93
C ASN A 27 2.83 55.60 -1.76
N GLY A 28 2.43 56.54 -2.61
CA GLY A 28 1.28 56.41 -3.52
C GLY A 28 -0.09 56.55 -2.86
N LYS A 29 -0.18 56.79 -1.54
CA LYS A 29 -1.45 57.00 -0.84
C LYS A 29 -2.04 58.38 -1.16
N GLU A 30 -3.36 58.52 -0.94
CA GLU A 30 -4.02 59.81 -1.06
C GLU A 30 -3.56 60.77 0.06
N PRO A 31 -3.23 62.03 -0.25
CA PRO A 31 -2.90 63.03 0.76
C PRO A 31 -4.07 63.30 1.70
N VAL A 32 -3.78 63.41 2.99
CA VAL A 32 -4.76 63.73 4.05
C VAL A 32 -4.59 65.17 4.52
N LEU A 33 -5.69 65.80 4.93
CA LEU A 33 -5.66 67.13 5.54
C LEU A 33 -5.44 67.02 7.05
N VAL A 34 -4.41 67.68 7.54
CA VAL A 34 -4.14 67.83 8.98
C VAL A 34 -4.08 69.31 9.35
N TYR A 35 -4.28 69.60 10.63
CA TYR A 35 -4.11 70.94 11.15
C TYR A 35 -2.65 71.19 11.56
N ASP A 36 -2.23 72.45 11.47
CA ASP A 36 -0.99 72.92 12.06
C ASP A 36 -0.97 72.80 13.60
N GLU A 37 0.20 73.06 14.19
CA GLU A 37 0.42 73.01 15.64
C GLU A 37 -0.49 73.95 16.44
N TYR A 38 -1.06 74.98 15.79
CA TYR A 38 -1.97 75.95 16.38
C TYR A 38 -3.45 75.59 16.20
N TYR A 39 -3.76 74.48 15.52
CA TYR A 39 -5.12 74.07 15.14
C TYR A 39 -5.88 75.16 14.36
N CYS A 40 -5.16 75.98 13.59
CA CYS A 40 -5.71 77.13 12.88
C CYS A 40 -5.80 76.89 11.37
N CYS A 41 -4.76 76.32 10.77
CA CYS A 41 -4.70 76.13 9.32
C CYS A 41 -4.54 74.66 8.95
N GLN A 42 -5.14 74.27 7.82
CA GLN A 42 -5.00 72.94 7.26
C GLN A 42 -3.93 72.91 6.19
N TYR A 43 -3.24 71.78 6.06
CA TYR A 43 -2.32 71.49 4.97
C TYR A 43 -2.32 69.99 4.66
N TYR A 44 -1.91 69.64 3.44
CA TYR A 44 -1.83 68.25 3.04
C TYR A 44 -0.57 67.57 3.60
N THR A 45 -0.73 66.35 4.07
CA THR A 45 0.34 65.45 4.50
C THR A 45 0.08 64.04 3.99
N CYS A 46 1.08 63.17 4.13
CA CYS A 46 0.99 61.78 3.72
C CYS A 46 1.05 60.89 4.97
N ASP A 47 -0.02 60.15 5.22
CA ASP A 47 0.00 59.14 6.27
C ASP A 47 0.98 58.01 5.90
N CYS A 48 1.55 57.39 6.91
CA CYS A 48 2.70 56.52 6.79
C CYS A 48 2.27 55.07 6.91
N VAL A 49 2.51 54.29 5.86
CA VAL A 49 2.14 52.87 5.79
C VAL A 49 3.39 52.05 5.49
N CYS A 50 3.78 51.20 6.44
CA CYS A 50 4.87 50.23 6.27
C CYS A 50 4.26 48.85 6.13
N GLU A 51 4.70 48.08 5.15
CA GLU A 51 4.17 46.76 4.84
C GLU A 51 5.32 45.76 4.71
N GLY A 52 5.11 44.54 5.17
CA GLY A 52 6.02 43.44 4.88
C GLY A 52 5.23 42.17 4.63
N TRP A 53 5.62 41.42 3.60
CA TRP A 53 4.93 40.17 3.23
C TRP A 53 5.92 39.22 2.59
N GLY A 54 5.88 37.96 3.03
CA GLY A 54 7.07 37.14 2.87
C GLY A 54 8.27 37.77 3.60
N ASP A 55 9.09 36.96 4.24
CA ASP A 55 10.42 37.44 4.59
C ASP A 55 11.31 36.93 3.44
N PRO A 56 11.39 37.79 2.40
CA PRO A 56 12.11 39.04 2.64
C PRO A 56 11.48 40.40 2.27
N HIS A 57 10.22 40.55 1.86
CA HIS A 57 9.79 41.83 1.25
C HIS A 57 9.30 42.89 2.24
N TYR A 58 9.79 44.12 2.08
CA TYR A 58 9.41 45.28 2.89
C TYR A 58 9.13 46.50 1.99
N ILE A 59 8.14 47.30 2.39
CA ILE A 59 7.88 48.67 1.91
C ILE A 59 7.94 49.60 3.12
N THR A 60 8.81 50.60 3.07
CA THR A 60 8.96 51.64 4.12
C THR A 60 7.77 52.59 4.14
N PHE A 61 7.66 53.42 5.18
CA PHE A 61 6.59 54.41 5.31
C PHE A 61 6.45 55.37 4.12
N ASP A 62 7.58 55.70 3.48
CA ASP A 62 7.66 56.59 2.33
C ASP A 62 7.62 55.83 0.97
N GLY A 63 7.47 54.50 1.00
CA GLY A 63 7.21 53.67 -0.18
C GLY A 63 8.44 53.01 -0.82
N LEU A 64 9.60 53.05 -0.17
CA LEU A 64 10.81 52.39 -0.66
C LEU A 64 10.70 50.88 -0.48
N PHE A 65 10.81 50.14 -1.58
CA PHE A 65 10.82 48.67 -1.57
C PHE A 65 12.24 48.13 -1.42
N TYR A 66 12.43 47.22 -0.47
CA TYR A 66 13.67 46.47 -0.32
C TYR A 66 13.37 45.03 0.10
N SER A 67 14.39 44.18 0.07
CA SER A 67 14.28 42.82 0.55
C SER A 67 15.40 42.49 1.52
N TYR A 68 15.06 41.84 2.63
CA TYR A 68 15.97 41.49 3.70
C TYR A 68 15.57 40.16 4.31
N GLN A 69 16.51 39.21 4.39
CA GLN A 69 16.33 37.91 5.06
C GLN A 69 17.12 37.89 6.36
N GLY A 70 16.42 37.80 7.48
CA GLY A 70 17.05 37.74 8.79
C GLY A 70 16.21 36.94 9.76
N ASN A 71 16.84 36.18 10.66
CA ASN A 71 16.17 35.28 11.60
C ASN A 71 16.18 35.80 13.06
N CYS A 72 16.41 37.10 13.23
CA CYS A 72 16.47 37.77 14.51
C CYS A 72 15.18 38.51 14.84
N THR A 73 15.16 39.11 16.02
CA THR A 73 14.17 40.13 16.36
C THR A 73 14.71 41.49 15.93
N TYR A 74 13.94 42.24 15.16
CA TYR A 74 14.36 43.53 14.61
C TYR A 74 13.42 44.66 15.01
N VAL A 75 13.96 45.88 15.06
CA VAL A 75 13.17 47.11 15.24
C VAL A 75 12.50 47.49 13.91
N LEU A 76 11.19 47.28 13.79
CA LEU A 76 10.43 47.78 12.64
C LEU A 76 10.29 49.29 12.70
N MET A 77 9.84 49.80 13.84
CA MET A 77 9.64 51.22 14.06
C MET A 77 9.83 51.52 15.54
N LYS A 78 10.58 52.57 15.84
CA LYS A 78 10.53 53.25 17.13
C LYS A 78 10.50 54.74 16.92
N GLU A 79 9.98 55.46 17.91
CA GLU A 79 10.03 56.91 17.88
C GLU A 79 11.49 57.42 18.00
N ILE A 80 11.82 58.52 17.31
CA ILE A 80 13.11 59.20 17.50
C ILE A 80 13.10 59.90 18.86
N LEU A 81 12.04 60.64 19.13
CA LEU A 81 11.71 61.20 20.43
C LEU A 81 10.46 60.46 20.95
N PRO A 82 10.50 59.81 22.12
CA PRO A 82 9.41 58.99 22.65
C PRO A 82 8.26 59.86 23.21
N ILE A 83 7.56 60.56 22.32
CA ILE A 83 6.41 61.43 22.60
C ILE A 83 5.20 60.56 23.00
N HIS A 84 4.98 59.46 22.29
CA HIS A 84 3.87 58.52 22.55
C HIS A 84 4.33 57.19 23.15
N ASN A 85 5.65 56.95 23.23
CA ASN A 85 6.25 55.71 23.75
C ASN A 85 5.76 54.47 22.98
N LEU A 86 5.75 54.56 21.65
CA LEU A 86 5.44 53.46 20.74
C LEU A 86 6.72 52.87 20.13
N GLU A 87 6.88 51.57 20.27
CA GLU A 87 7.91 50.78 19.61
C GLU A 87 7.30 49.49 19.05
N ILE A 88 7.73 49.09 17.87
CA ILE A 88 7.21 47.95 17.13
C ILE A 88 8.38 47.10 16.67
N TYR A 89 8.33 45.82 17.04
CA TYR A 89 9.36 44.83 16.78
C TYR A 89 8.80 43.68 15.97
N ILE A 90 9.61 43.10 15.09
CA ILE A 90 9.27 41.88 14.37
C ILE A 90 10.25 40.77 14.76
N ASP A 91 9.71 39.60 15.09
CA ASP A 91 10.47 38.40 15.36
C ASP A 91 10.41 37.49 14.12
N ASN A 92 11.54 37.35 13.44
CA ASN A 92 11.66 36.48 12.28
C ASN A 92 12.35 35.17 12.66
N VAL A 93 11.98 34.06 12.05
CA VAL A 93 12.59 32.74 12.29
C VAL A 93 12.77 32.00 10.98
N PHE A 94 13.70 31.07 10.91
CA PHE A 94 13.74 30.14 9.77
C PHE A 94 12.50 29.24 9.80
N CYS A 95 11.66 29.37 8.79
CA CYS A 95 10.42 28.59 8.65
C CYS A 95 10.60 27.35 7.78
N ASP A 96 11.57 27.36 6.86
CA ASP A 96 11.91 26.21 6.05
C ASP A 96 13.29 25.65 6.46
N PRO A 97 13.38 24.40 6.94
CA PRO A 97 14.65 23.79 7.34
C PRO A 97 15.55 23.39 6.16
N THR A 98 15.07 23.51 4.92
CA THR A 98 15.76 23.11 3.68
C THR A 98 16.19 24.29 2.81
N GLU A 99 15.48 25.42 2.86
CA GLU A 99 15.73 26.59 1.99
C GLU A 99 16.33 27.81 2.73
N ASP A 100 16.63 27.70 4.03
CA ASP A 100 17.12 28.81 4.89
C ASP A 100 16.27 30.11 4.78
N VAL A 101 14.98 29.97 4.47
CA VAL A 101 14.03 31.09 4.31
C VAL A 101 13.55 31.53 5.69
N SER A 102 13.61 32.84 5.93
CA SER A 102 13.08 33.45 7.16
C SER A 102 11.58 33.77 6.96
N CYS A 103 10.80 33.71 8.04
CA CYS A 103 9.39 34.07 8.08
C CYS A 103 9.09 34.87 9.36
N PRO A 104 8.16 35.84 9.31
CA PRO A 104 7.77 36.58 10.49
C PRO A 104 6.88 35.71 11.40
N ARG A 105 7.36 35.44 12.61
CA ARG A 105 6.65 34.64 13.62
C ARG A 105 5.74 35.48 14.49
N SER A 106 6.18 36.68 14.87
CA SER A 106 5.39 37.57 15.70
C SER A 106 5.74 39.04 15.51
N ILE A 107 4.78 39.91 15.83
CA ILE A 107 5.01 41.33 16.04
C ILE A 107 4.77 41.67 17.50
N THR A 108 5.74 42.36 18.11
CA THR A 108 5.61 42.89 19.46
C THR A 108 5.44 44.41 19.41
N VAL A 109 4.37 44.89 20.02
CA VAL A 109 4.02 46.31 20.16
C VAL A 109 4.21 46.71 21.62
N ALA A 110 5.20 47.55 21.88
CA ALA A 110 5.39 48.21 23.15
C ALA A 110 4.73 49.59 23.08
N TYR A 111 3.71 49.82 23.91
CA TYR A 111 2.97 51.09 23.96
C TYR A 111 2.77 51.53 25.41
N VAL A 112 3.38 52.65 25.78
CA VAL A 112 3.41 53.19 27.15
C VAL A 112 4.01 52.16 28.13
N SER A 113 3.18 51.43 28.88
CA SER A 113 3.61 50.40 29.84
C SER A 113 3.13 49.00 29.47
N GLN A 114 2.59 48.83 28.27
CA GLN A 114 2.01 47.58 27.78
C GLN A 114 2.94 46.97 26.73
N VAL A 115 3.21 45.67 26.84
CA VAL A 115 3.89 44.89 25.80
C VAL A 115 2.92 43.84 25.31
N ILE A 116 2.52 43.98 24.04
CA ILE A 116 1.54 43.11 23.39
C ILE A 116 2.24 42.40 22.23
N THR A 117 2.14 41.09 22.17
CA THR A 117 2.74 40.27 21.11
C THR A 117 1.62 39.60 20.31
N LEU A 118 1.59 39.82 19.01
CA LEU A 118 0.72 39.15 18.04
C LEU A 118 1.52 38.02 17.40
N ILE A 119 1.08 36.77 17.53
CA ILE A 119 1.85 35.57 17.16
C ILE A 119 1.06 34.74 16.16
N ASN A 120 1.77 34.20 15.15
CA ASN A 120 1.29 33.11 14.33
C ASN A 120 2.16 31.87 14.60
N HIS A 121 1.57 30.84 15.20
CA HIS A 121 2.29 29.61 15.53
C HIS A 121 2.53 28.71 14.31
N ASN A 122 1.75 28.87 13.24
CA ASN A 122 1.85 28.07 12.04
C ASN A 122 2.29 28.91 10.83
N LEU A 123 3.54 28.74 10.41
CA LEU A 123 4.18 29.57 9.37
C LEU A 123 4.07 29.00 7.95
N ILE A 124 3.57 27.77 7.78
CA ILE A 124 3.55 27.05 6.48
C ILE A 124 2.13 26.53 6.16
N GLY A 125 1.09 27.09 6.78
CA GLY A 125 -0.26 26.59 6.64
C GLY A 125 -1.33 27.54 7.15
N THR A 126 -2.45 27.00 7.62
CA THR A 126 -3.55 27.79 8.17
C THR A 126 -3.11 28.61 9.38
N ALA A 127 -3.59 29.86 9.46
CA ALA A 127 -3.21 30.78 10.52
C ALA A 127 -3.55 30.22 11.90
N GLN A 128 -2.56 30.16 12.80
CA GLN A 128 -2.75 29.79 14.20
C GLN A 128 -2.39 30.99 15.07
N LEU A 129 -3.36 31.90 15.17
CA LEU A 129 -3.15 33.25 15.71
C LEU A 129 -3.42 33.32 17.21
N GLU A 130 -2.53 33.99 17.93
CA GLU A 130 -2.65 34.26 19.36
C GLU A 130 -2.15 35.67 19.68
N ALA A 131 -2.83 36.36 20.61
CA ALA A 131 -2.34 37.62 21.16
C ALA A 131 -1.95 37.44 22.63
N LEU A 132 -0.75 37.89 22.99
CA LEU A 132 -0.23 37.87 24.35
C LEU A 132 -0.09 39.29 24.89
N LYS A 133 -0.32 39.47 26.18
CA LYS A 133 0.05 40.68 26.93
C LYS A 133 0.99 40.30 28.07
N ASN A 134 2.20 40.83 28.07
CA ASN A 134 3.25 40.51 29.03
C ASN A 134 3.43 38.98 29.19
N GLY A 135 3.40 38.24 28.07
CA GLY A 135 3.55 36.78 28.02
C GLY A 135 2.31 35.95 28.39
N LYS A 136 1.16 36.58 28.68
CA LYS A 136 -0.10 35.87 28.98
C LYS A 136 -1.09 35.98 27.83
N SER A 137 -1.73 34.85 27.49
CA SER A 137 -2.74 34.79 26.43
C SER A 137 -3.94 35.69 26.72
N LEU A 138 -4.42 36.39 25.70
CA LEU A 138 -5.58 37.25 25.75
C LEU A 138 -6.79 36.56 25.11
N ASN A 139 -7.96 36.73 25.74
CA ASN A 139 -9.22 36.42 25.09
C ASN A 139 -9.55 37.55 24.12
N LEU A 140 -9.84 37.19 22.87
CA LEU A 140 -10.20 38.13 21.79
C LEU A 140 -11.71 38.08 21.52
N PRO A 141 -12.35 39.21 21.14
CA PRO A 141 -11.75 40.54 20.99
C PRO A 141 -11.33 41.14 22.34
N TYR A 142 -10.20 41.85 22.35
CA TYR A 142 -9.66 42.51 23.53
C TYR A 142 -9.85 44.02 23.40
N SER A 143 -10.38 44.69 24.42
CA SER A 143 -10.46 46.15 24.46
C SER A 143 -10.27 46.66 25.88
N GLN A 144 -9.04 47.05 26.23
CA GLN A 144 -8.72 47.64 27.52
C GLN A 144 -7.50 48.55 27.40
N GLN A 145 -7.36 49.51 28.34
CA GLN A 145 -6.17 50.37 28.46
C GLN A 145 -5.79 51.09 27.15
N GLY A 146 -6.80 51.49 26.37
CA GLY A 146 -6.61 52.26 25.14
C GLY A 146 -6.10 51.47 23.94
N VAL A 147 -6.09 50.13 24.01
CA VAL A 147 -5.74 49.24 22.90
C VAL A 147 -6.91 48.31 22.61
N LYS A 148 -7.21 48.11 21.33
CA LYS A 148 -8.19 47.15 20.84
C LYS A 148 -7.50 46.10 19.96
N ILE A 149 -7.83 44.81 20.14
CA ILE A 149 -7.27 43.71 19.35
C ILE A 149 -8.40 42.81 18.89
N VAL A 150 -8.45 42.52 17.59
CA VAL A 150 -9.46 41.66 16.98
C VAL A 150 -8.78 40.58 16.14
N ASN A 151 -9.36 39.38 16.14
CA ASN A 151 -8.94 38.28 15.27
C ASN A 151 -9.93 38.13 14.11
N SER A 152 -9.45 38.30 12.88
CA SER A 152 -10.23 38.12 11.65
C SER A 152 -10.23 36.68 11.12
N GLY A 153 -9.45 35.79 11.74
CA GLY A 153 -9.18 34.42 11.28
C GLY A 153 -7.95 34.33 10.36
N LEU A 154 -7.65 35.38 9.59
CA LEU A 154 -6.44 35.46 8.75
C LEU A 154 -5.36 36.32 9.38
N ASN A 155 -5.78 37.37 10.10
CA ASN A 155 -4.91 38.36 10.74
C ASN A 155 -5.42 38.74 12.12
N LEU A 156 -4.48 39.13 12.98
CA LEU A 156 -4.70 39.92 14.19
C LEU A 156 -4.58 41.40 13.82
N ILE A 157 -5.56 42.20 14.23
CA ILE A 157 -5.58 43.65 14.02
C ILE A 157 -5.54 44.31 15.40
N LEU A 158 -4.51 45.11 15.64
CA LEU A 158 -4.34 45.93 16.83
C LEU A 158 -4.57 47.40 16.47
N GLU A 159 -5.45 48.07 17.20
CA GLU A 159 -5.71 49.49 17.06
C GLU A 159 -5.37 50.23 18.36
N ILE A 160 -4.78 51.42 18.23
CA ILE A 160 -4.65 52.41 19.30
C ILE A 160 -5.54 53.60 18.92
N PRO A 161 -6.83 53.61 19.31
CA PRO A 161 -7.81 54.56 18.77
C PRO A 161 -7.46 56.03 18.99
N ARG A 162 -6.84 56.34 20.13
CA ARG A 162 -6.42 57.72 20.47
C ARG A 162 -5.41 58.29 19.48
N LEU A 163 -4.56 57.44 18.92
CA LEU A 163 -3.51 57.81 17.98
C LEU A 163 -3.85 57.39 16.55
N LYS A 164 -5.01 56.75 16.33
CA LYS A 164 -5.44 56.14 15.05
C LYS A 164 -4.35 55.26 14.42
N VAL A 165 -3.57 54.56 15.25
CA VAL A 165 -2.58 53.59 14.80
C VAL A 165 -3.28 52.26 14.57
N VAL A 166 -3.00 51.62 13.44
CA VAL A 166 -3.49 50.28 13.11
C VAL A 166 -2.31 49.40 12.71
N ILE A 167 -2.19 48.24 13.36
CA ILE A 167 -1.16 47.24 13.10
C ILE A 167 -1.87 45.93 12.77
N THR A 168 -1.63 45.40 11.59
CA THR A 168 -2.13 44.10 11.14
C THR A 168 -0.98 43.11 11.11
N PHE A 169 -1.18 41.90 11.64
CA PHE A 169 -0.20 40.82 11.60
C PHE A 169 -0.91 39.48 11.40
N GLY A 170 -0.46 38.65 10.46
CA GLY A 170 -1.11 37.35 10.21
C GLY A 170 -0.37 36.46 9.24
N ILE A 171 -1.14 35.68 8.47
CA ILE A 171 -0.62 34.60 7.62
C ILE A 171 0.28 35.11 6.48
N THR A 172 0.05 36.31 5.96
CA THR A 172 0.79 36.83 4.79
C THR A 172 1.86 37.85 5.13
N GLY A 173 1.92 38.31 6.39
CA GLY A 173 2.84 39.34 6.83
C GLY A 173 2.16 40.37 7.70
N PHE A 174 2.57 41.63 7.55
CA PHE A 174 2.15 42.74 8.39
C PHE A 174 1.93 44.05 7.65
N SER A 175 1.17 44.94 8.28
CA SER A 175 1.02 46.33 7.88
C SER A 175 0.96 47.22 9.12
N ILE A 176 1.66 48.35 9.10
CA ILE A 176 1.69 49.35 10.17
C ILE A 176 1.25 50.68 9.56
N THR A 177 0.11 51.19 10.00
CA THR A 177 -0.43 52.48 9.59
C THR A 177 -0.30 53.49 10.72
N LEU A 178 0.46 54.56 10.47
CA LEU A 178 0.72 55.66 11.40
C LEU A 178 0.27 57.00 10.80
N PRO A 179 -0.58 57.75 11.51
CA PRO A 179 -0.95 59.09 11.05
C PRO A 179 0.21 60.06 11.13
N PHE A 180 0.40 60.85 10.06
CA PHE A 180 1.47 61.85 9.99
C PHE A 180 1.38 62.88 11.13
N GLN A 181 0.15 63.25 11.53
CA GLN A 181 -0.10 64.21 12.60
C GLN A 181 0.54 63.84 13.95
N TYR A 182 0.83 62.57 14.21
CA TYR A 182 1.44 62.09 15.46
C TYR A 182 2.88 61.60 15.30
N PHE A 183 3.19 61.00 14.15
CA PHE A 183 4.48 60.30 13.94
C PHE A 183 5.33 60.90 12.82
N GLY A 184 4.84 61.93 12.13
CA GLY A 184 5.56 62.60 11.05
C GLY A 184 6.94 63.06 11.51
N LYS A 185 7.97 62.67 10.74
CA LYS A 185 9.39 62.97 10.99
C LYS A 185 9.93 62.46 12.33
N ASN A 186 9.23 61.52 12.98
CA ASN A 186 9.58 60.99 14.30
C ASN A 186 9.72 59.47 14.31
N THR A 187 9.99 58.82 13.17
CA THR A 187 10.14 57.36 13.08
C THR A 187 11.53 56.96 12.60
N GLN A 188 12.01 55.81 13.07
CA GLN A 188 13.26 55.16 12.64
C GLN A 188 13.15 53.63 12.82
N GLY A 189 13.91 52.87 12.05
CA GLY A 189 13.88 51.39 12.05
C GLY A 189 13.82 50.85 10.63
N HIS A 190 13.45 49.58 10.46
CA HIS A 190 13.27 48.95 9.15
C HIS A 190 12.22 49.65 8.28
N CYS A 191 11.19 50.22 8.88
CA CYS A 191 10.15 50.97 8.17
C CYS A 191 10.59 52.38 7.71
N GLY A 192 11.83 52.78 7.96
CA GLY A 192 12.37 54.08 7.53
C GLY A 192 11.78 55.27 8.29
N THR A 193 11.84 56.45 7.66
CA THR A 193 11.29 57.68 8.23
C THR A 193 9.91 57.99 7.64
N CYS A 194 9.08 58.71 8.40
CA CYS A 194 7.72 59.08 8.00
C CYS A 194 7.73 60.54 7.57
N ASN A 195 8.31 60.85 6.40
CA ASN A 195 8.54 62.23 5.99
C ASN A 195 8.25 62.53 4.51
N ASN A 196 7.79 61.54 3.75
CA ASN A 196 7.54 61.58 2.31
C ASN A 196 8.82 61.70 1.45
N ASN A 197 9.92 61.07 1.87
CA ASN A 197 11.22 61.04 1.16
C ASN A 197 11.92 59.67 1.25
N GLN A 198 11.78 58.87 0.18
CA GLN A 198 12.43 57.56 0.08
C GLN A 198 13.97 57.60 0.18
N ALA A 199 14.61 58.75 -0.10
CA ALA A 199 16.07 58.84 -0.14
C ALA A 199 16.74 58.78 1.24
N ASP A 200 15.98 58.95 2.33
CA ASP A 200 16.52 58.92 3.71
C ASP A 200 16.07 57.72 4.54
N ASP A 201 15.34 56.78 3.93
CA ASP A 201 14.77 55.63 4.63
C ASP A 201 15.80 54.62 5.15
N CYS A 202 16.92 54.44 4.44
CA CYS A 202 17.94 53.45 4.78
C CYS A 202 18.92 53.96 5.87
N MET A 203 18.39 54.35 7.04
CA MET A 203 19.13 55.01 8.11
C MET A 203 19.54 54.05 9.24
N LEU A 204 20.82 54.02 9.58
CA LEU A 204 21.38 53.25 10.70
C LEU A 204 20.99 53.88 12.05
N PRO A 205 21.04 53.10 13.16
CA PRO A 205 20.99 53.69 14.49
C PRO A 205 22.04 54.80 14.65
N GLY A 206 21.61 55.97 15.12
CA GLY A 206 22.46 57.16 15.25
C GLY A 206 22.47 58.10 14.04
N GLY A 207 21.69 57.81 13.00
CA GLY A 207 21.34 58.78 11.95
C GLY A 207 22.22 58.74 10.69
N LYS A 208 23.09 57.75 10.54
CA LYS A 208 23.94 57.61 9.35
C LYS A 208 23.16 56.92 8.22
N LEU A 209 23.07 57.57 7.07
CA LEU A 209 22.45 57.01 5.85
C LEU A 209 23.39 56.02 5.15
N VAL A 210 22.84 54.91 4.64
CA VAL A 210 23.52 53.94 3.79
C VAL A 210 22.76 53.73 2.48
N GLU A 211 23.43 53.23 1.45
CA GLU A 211 22.83 53.06 0.11
C GLU A 211 21.82 51.90 0.04
N SER A 212 21.96 50.88 0.88
CA SER A 212 21.13 49.67 0.85
C SER A 212 20.36 49.50 2.15
N CYS A 213 19.03 49.44 2.05
CA CYS A 213 18.16 49.16 3.18
C CYS A 213 18.35 47.72 3.72
N ALA A 214 18.79 46.77 2.87
CA ALA A 214 19.17 45.44 3.35
C ALA A 214 20.39 45.50 4.28
N VAL A 215 21.37 46.36 3.97
CA VAL A 215 22.52 46.61 4.85
C VAL A 215 22.07 47.33 6.12
N MET A 216 21.18 48.32 6.00
CA MET A 216 20.61 49.02 7.16
C MET A 216 19.94 48.04 8.13
N ALA A 217 19.17 47.10 7.61
CA ALA A 217 18.37 46.15 8.38
C ALA A 217 19.23 45.31 9.36
N ASP A 218 20.46 44.93 8.98
CA ASP A 218 21.42 44.22 9.84
C ASP A 218 21.85 44.99 11.10
N TYR A 219 21.67 46.32 11.12
CA TYR A 219 22.04 47.17 12.26
C TYR A 219 20.88 47.47 13.22
N TRP A 220 19.70 46.92 12.95
CA TRP A 220 18.51 47.08 13.80
C TRP A 220 18.09 45.82 14.61
N PRO A 221 18.99 44.92 15.06
CA PRO A 221 18.58 43.79 15.89
C PRO A 221 18.24 44.26 17.32
N VAL A 222 17.35 43.52 17.97
CA VAL A 222 17.04 43.64 19.39
C VAL A 222 17.88 42.61 20.14
N GLU A 223 18.42 43.00 21.29
CA GLU A 223 19.10 42.06 22.18
C GLU A 223 18.09 41.04 22.74
N ASP A 224 18.17 39.81 22.26
CA ASP A 224 17.31 38.71 22.69
C ASP A 224 18.17 37.58 23.30
N PRO A 225 18.00 37.29 24.61
CA PRO A 225 18.70 36.19 25.28
C PRO A 225 18.49 34.82 24.63
N TYR A 226 17.36 34.62 23.94
CA TYR A 226 17.03 33.38 23.23
C TYR A 226 17.64 33.31 21.82
N LYS A 227 18.14 34.43 21.30
CA LYS A 227 18.84 34.52 20.01
C LYS A 227 20.21 35.19 20.16
N PRO A 228 21.17 34.56 20.86
CA PRO A 228 22.47 35.16 21.18
C PRO A 228 23.35 35.47 19.96
N ASN A 229 23.06 34.87 18.81
CA ASN A 229 23.81 35.10 17.56
C ASN A 229 23.34 36.36 16.80
N CYS A 230 22.33 37.07 17.30
CA CYS A 230 21.79 38.29 16.71
C CYS A 230 22.58 39.51 17.19
N SER A 231 23.79 39.67 16.66
CA SER A 231 24.67 40.80 16.98
C SER A 231 24.78 41.77 15.80
N THR A 232 24.91 43.06 16.09
CA THR A 232 25.18 44.06 15.04
C THR A 232 26.55 43.82 14.41
N PRO A 233 26.67 43.90 13.07
CA PRO A 233 27.96 43.75 12.41
C PRO A 233 28.97 44.82 12.89
N PRO A 234 30.23 44.45 13.15
CA PRO A 234 31.21 45.36 13.75
C PRO A 234 31.68 46.48 12.81
N ALA A 235 31.52 46.31 11.49
CA ALA A 235 31.90 47.29 10.48
C ALA A 235 30.90 47.28 9.32
N LEU A 236 30.73 48.44 8.69
CA LEU A 236 29.91 48.58 7.50
C LEU A 236 30.57 47.88 6.31
N PRO A 237 29.80 47.16 5.47
CA PRO A 237 30.32 46.59 4.22
C PRO A 237 30.93 47.68 3.34
N THR A 238 32.09 47.40 2.75
CA THR A 238 32.77 48.30 1.81
C THR A 238 32.18 48.28 0.40
N SER A 239 31.33 47.29 0.09
CA SER A 239 30.61 47.14 -1.17
C SER A 239 29.15 46.79 -0.90
N ALA A 240 28.25 47.21 -1.78
CA ALA A 240 26.87 46.75 -1.75
C ALA A 240 26.83 45.21 -1.82
N PRO A 241 25.90 44.54 -1.13
CA PRO A 241 25.72 43.10 -1.26
C PRO A 241 25.52 42.74 -2.73
N GLU A 242 26.27 41.76 -3.23
CA GLU A 242 25.99 41.21 -4.56
C GLU A 242 24.58 40.61 -4.51
N SER A 243 23.73 41.00 -5.47
CA SER A 243 22.47 40.30 -5.69
C SER A 243 22.75 38.81 -5.90
N PRO A 244 21.96 37.89 -5.31
CA PRO A 244 22.16 36.46 -5.47
C PRO A 244 22.39 36.12 -6.95
N PRO A 245 23.34 35.24 -7.28
CA PRO A 245 23.60 34.89 -8.67
C PRO A 245 22.30 34.35 -9.27
N THR A 246 21.70 35.11 -10.18
CA THR A 246 20.55 34.66 -10.97
C THR A 246 20.99 33.47 -11.81
N LEU A 247 20.77 32.26 -11.29
CA LEU A 247 20.94 31.01 -12.01
C LEU A 247 19.92 30.98 -13.15
N ALA A 248 20.30 31.52 -14.32
CA ALA A 248 19.44 31.71 -15.49
C ALA A 248 18.23 32.65 -15.24
N PRO A 249 17.61 33.24 -16.28
CA PRO A 249 16.31 33.86 -16.11
C PRO A 249 15.32 32.76 -15.76
N CYS A 250 14.94 32.66 -14.49
CA CYS A 250 13.77 31.89 -14.08
C CYS A 250 12.57 32.43 -14.86
N LYS A 251 11.73 31.53 -15.37
CA LYS A 251 10.44 31.93 -15.93
C LYS A 251 9.48 31.98 -14.74
N PRO A 252 9.05 33.17 -14.27
CA PRO A 252 8.12 33.25 -13.16
C PRO A 252 6.80 32.59 -13.52
N ASP A 253 6.08 32.10 -12.52
CA ASP A 253 4.72 31.60 -12.71
C ASP A 253 3.81 32.71 -13.22
N SER A 254 2.90 32.33 -14.11
CA SER A 254 1.83 33.18 -14.63
C SER A 254 0.92 33.78 -13.55
N MET A 255 0.90 33.24 -12.35
CA MET A 255 0.13 33.75 -11.21
C MET A 255 0.54 35.18 -10.83
N CYS A 256 1.82 35.55 -10.94
CA CYS A 256 2.27 36.92 -10.67
C CYS A 256 1.69 37.93 -11.67
N ASP A 257 1.40 37.51 -12.91
CA ASP A 257 0.79 38.37 -13.93
C ASP A 257 -0.62 38.85 -13.55
N LEU A 258 -1.31 38.14 -12.63
CA LEU A 258 -2.62 38.57 -12.14
C LEU A 258 -2.57 39.97 -11.53
N LEU A 259 -1.51 40.33 -10.80
CA LEU A 259 -1.31 41.65 -10.20
C LEU A 259 -1.38 42.78 -11.24
N LYS A 260 -0.91 42.52 -12.47
CA LYS A 260 -0.90 43.47 -13.60
C LYS A 260 -2.06 43.27 -14.57
N SER A 261 -2.90 42.26 -14.35
CA SER A 261 -4.02 41.92 -15.23
C SER A 261 -5.23 42.82 -15.02
N SER A 262 -6.25 42.62 -15.87
CA SER A 262 -7.54 43.28 -15.75
C SER A 262 -8.29 42.97 -14.44
N VAL A 263 -7.94 41.89 -13.73
CA VAL A 263 -8.57 41.53 -12.44
C VAL A 263 -8.35 42.62 -11.39
N PHE A 264 -7.18 43.25 -11.39
CA PHE A 264 -6.82 44.30 -10.44
C PHE A 264 -6.86 45.72 -11.04
N ALA A 265 -7.32 45.88 -12.29
CA ALA A 265 -7.26 47.15 -13.01
C ALA A 265 -7.97 48.32 -12.29
N GLU A 266 -9.04 48.03 -11.54
CA GLU A 266 -9.76 49.05 -10.75
C GLU A 266 -8.93 49.59 -9.58
N CYS A 267 -7.98 48.81 -9.06
CA CYS A 267 -7.12 49.20 -7.94
C CYS A 267 -5.83 49.91 -8.38
N HIS A 268 -5.35 49.64 -9.59
CA HIS A 268 -4.10 50.22 -10.13
C HIS A 268 -3.96 51.75 -9.98
N PRO A 269 -5.04 52.57 -10.10
CA PRO A 269 -4.96 54.01 -9.88
C PRO A 269 -4.68 54.43 -8.42
N PHE A 270 -5.00 53.56 -7.45
CA PHE A 270 -4.90 53.86 -6.02
C PHE A 270 -3.70 53.18 -5.35
N VAL A 271 -3.32 51.99 -5.82
CA VAL A 271 -2.19 51.23 -5.30
C VAL A 271 -1.39 50.65 -6.47
N SER A 272 -0.12 51.02 -6.57
CA SER A 272 0.76 50.50 -7.62
C SER A 272 1.06 49.01 -7.42
N PRO A 273 0.85 48.15 -8.44
CA PRO A 273 1.15 46.72 -8.33
C PRO A 273 2.64 46.38 -8.41
N GLU A 274 3.51 47.35 -8.72
CA GLU A 274 4.89 47.06 -9.15
C GLU A 274 5.74 46.41 -8.05
N ASN A 275 5.68 46.91 -6.81
CA ASN A 275 6.45 46.33 -5.70
C ASN A 275 5.96 44.92 -5.33
N PHE A 276 4.64 44.71 -5.34
CA PHE A 276 4.02 43.41 -5.10
C PHE A 276 4.36 42.41 -6.21
N TYR A 277 4.38 42.86 -7.47
CA TYR A 277 4.78 42.04 -8.62
C TYR A 277 6.25 41.64 -8.53
N ARG A 278 7.13 42.57 -8.16
CA ARG A 278 8.56 42.27 -7.94
C ARG A 278 8.77 41.25 -6.82
N GLY A 279 8.02 41.36 -5.72
CA GLY A 279 8.01 40.37 -4.64
C GLY A 279 7.55 39.00 -5.14
N CYS A 280 6.41 38.94 -5.82
CA CYS A 280 5.87 37.70 -6.36
C CYS A 280 6.85 36.98 -7.31
N VAL A 281 7.47 37.73 -8.25
CA VAL A 281 8.46 37.16 -9.17
C VAL A 281 9.69 36.67 -8.42
N PHE A 282 10.12 37.37 -7.38
CA PHE A 282 11.23 36.92 -6.54
C PHE A 282 10.88 35.59 -5.86
N ASP A 283 9.74 35.51 -5.18
CA ASP A 283 9.28 34.32 -4.49
C ASP A 283 9.12 33.12 -5.44
N SER A 284 8.48 33.33 -6.60
CA SER A 284 8.28 32.32 -7.65
C SER A 284 9.59 31.67 -8.13
N CYS A 285 10.70 32.42 -8.06
CA CYS A 285 12.00 31.96 -8.54
C CYS A 285 12.91 31.37 -7.47
N HIS A 286 12.66 31.67 -6.19
CA HIS A 286 13.56 31.31 -5.08
C HIS A 286 12.93 30.35 -4.07
N VAL A 287 11.62 30.15 -4.12
CA VAL A 287 10.90 29.25 -3.22
C VAL A 287 10.27 28.12 -4.03
N SER A 288 10.47 26.87 -3.60
CA SER A 288 9.95 25.71 -4.35
C SER A 288 8.42 25.53 -4.28
N ASN A 289 7.78 26.04 -3.22
CA ASN A 289 6.34 25.94 -3.02
C ASN A 289 5.60 27.12 -3.70
N PRO A 290 4.84 26.89 -4.80
CA PRO A 290 4.15 27.96 -5.54
C PRO A 290 3.05 28.67 -4.73
N THR A 291 2.62 28.10 -3.59
CA THR A 291 1.63 28.73 -2.70
C THR A 291 2.15 30.04 -2.10
N VAL A 292 3.48 30.23 -2.05
CA VAL A 292 4.08 31.48 -1.54
C VAL A 292 3.63 32.71 -2.34
N GLU A 293 3.35 32.55 -3.63
CA GLU A 293 2.91 33.64 -4.53
C GLU A 293 1.57 34.23 -4.08
N CYS A 294 0.75 33.44 -3.38
CA CYS A 294 -0.50 33.89 -2.78
C CYS A 294 -0.29 34.99 -1.75
N THR A 295 0.88 35.07 -1.10
CA THR A 295 1.19 36.11 -0.11
C THR A 295 1.23 37.49 -0.77
N SER A 296 1.93 37.62 -1.90
CA SER A 296 2.01 38.87 -2.68
C SER A 296 0.63 39.30 -3.21
N LEU A 297 -0.16 38.35 -3.73
CA LEU A 297 -1.53 38.62 -4.20
C LEU A 297 -2.47 39.06 -3.07
N GLN A 298 -2.39 38.40 -1.92
CA GLN A 298 -3.22 38.70 -0.76
C GLN A 298 -2.84 40.04 -0.14
N THR A 299 -1.55 40.36 -0.01
CA THR A 299 -1.10 41.67 0.50
C THR A 299 -1.54 42.79 -0.43
N TYR A 300 -1.42 42.61 -1.75
CA TYR A 300 -1.94 43.60 -2.70
C TYR A 300 -3.46 43.74 -2.63
N GLY A 301 -4.20 42.62 -2.54
CA GLY A 301 -5.65 42.62 -2.33
C GLY A 301 -6.06 43.34 -1.05
N ALA A 302 -5.30 43.17 0.04
CA ALA A 302 -5.52 43.89 1.30
C ALA A 302 -5.26 45.40 1.15
N ALA A 303 -4.18 45.80 0.47
CA ALA A 303 -3.90 47.20 0.18
C ALA A 303 -5.01 47.85 -0.67
N CYS A 304 -5.53 47.14 -1.67
CA CYS A 304 -6.69 47.55 -2.46
C CYS A 304 -7.95 47.70 -1.61
N ALA A 305 -8.23 46.74 -0.72
CA ALA A 305 -9.37 46.81 0.19
C ALA A 305 -9.28 48.02 1.13
N GLN A 306 -8.09 48.36 1.63
CA GLN A 306 -7.87 49.58 2.43
C GLN A 306 -8.07 50.88 1.61
N ALA A 307 -7.81 50.83 0.30
CA ALA A 307 -8.14 51.93 -0.61
C ALA A 307 -9.64 51.95 -1.03
N GLY A 308 -10.46 51.03 -0.49
CA GLY A 308 -11.89 50.96 -0.79
C GLY A 308 -12.24 50.16 -2.05
N VAL A 309 -11.28 49.48 -2.67
CA VAL A 309 -11.48 48.68 -3.90
C VAL A 309 -11.51 47.19 -3.55
N CYS A 310 -12.68 46.57 -3.69
CA CYS A 310 -12.96 45.21 -3.24
C CYS A 310 -12.94 44.20 -4.40
N ILE A 311 -11.85 43.46 -4.53
CA ILE A 311 -11.60 42.59 -5.70
C ILE A 311 -11.69 41.12 -5.29
N TYR A 312 -12.55 40.34 -5.92
CA TYR A 312 -12.69 38.90 -5.70
C TYR A 312 -11.56 38.09 -6.38
N TRP A 313 -10.32 38.46 -6.08
CA TRP A 313 -9.12 37.94 -6.77
C TRP A 313 -8.93 36.44 -6.59
N ARG A 314 -9.32 35.86 -5.44
CA ARG A 314 -9.20 34.42 -5.17
C ARG A 314 -9.98 33.56 -6.17
N ASN A 315 -11.08 34.08 -6.73
CA ASN A 315 -11.88 33.38 -7.74
C ASN A 315 -11.12 33.18 -9.07
N HIS A 316 -10.03 33.93 -9.28
CA HIS A 316 -9.20 33.86 -10.48
C HIS A 316 -7.96 32.98 -10.29
N THR A 317 -7.85 32.27 -9.17
CA THR A 317 -6.72 31.40 -8.82
C THR A 317 -7.23 30.04 -8.36
N LYS A 318 -6.45 28.96 -8.61
CA LYS A 318 -6.75 27.63 -8.04
C LYS A 318 -5.93 27.32 -6.78
N LEU A 319 -4.71 27.84 -6.72
CA LEU A 319 -3.77 27.63 -5.60
C LEU A 319 -4.17 28.40 -4.34
N CYS A 320 -4.69 29.62 -4.51
CA CYS A 320 -5.02 30.52 -3.39
C CYS A 320 -6.52 30.50 -3.02
N ALA A 321 -7.29 29.55 -3.54
CA ALA A 321 -8.72 29.45 -3.28
C ALA A 321 -8.96 29.18 -1.78
N GLY A 322 -9.72 30.06 -1.13
CA GLY A 322 -10.10 29.88 0.27
C GLY A 322 -11.45 29.17 0.37
N GLU A 323 -11.52 28.08 1.14
CA GLU A 323 -12.78 27.42 1.47
C GLU A 323 -13.42 28.08 2.69
N CYS A 324 -14.66 28.55 2.55
CA CYS A 324 -15.43 29.06 3.68
C CYS A 324 -16.25 27.96 4.34
N PRO A 325 -16.41 28.00 5.68
CA PRO A 325 -17.31 27.11 6.39
C PRO A 325 -18.74 27.17 5.84
N SER A 326 -19.47 26.06 5.94
CA SER A 326 -20.87 25.97 5.52
C SER A 326 -21.71 27.13 6.07
N GLY A 327 -22.44 27.81 5.19
CA GLY A 327 -23.28 28.96 5.54
C GLY A 327 -22.57 30.32 5.54
N LYS A 328 -21.26 30.37 5.26
CA LYS A 328 -20.50 31.60 5.03
C LYS A 328 -20.06 31.73 3.58
N VAL A 329 -19.80 32.97 3.17
CA VAL A 329 -19.31 33.33 1.84
C VAL A 329 -18.00 34.08 1.96
N TYR A 330 -17.10 33.81 1.03
CA TYR A 330 -15.87 34.58 0.90
C TYR A 330 -16.20 36.01 0.46
N LYS A 331 -15.61 37.00 1.13
CA LYS A 331 -15.63 38.40 0.67
C LYS A 331 -14.21 39.00 0.77
N PRO A 332 -13.75 39.74 -0.24
CA PRO A 332 -12.47 40.44 -0.19
C PRO A 332 -12.49 41.65 0.75
N CYS A 333 -13.69 42.18 1.01
CA CYS A 333 -13.93 43.25 1.95
C CYS A 333 -15.08 42.86 2.87
N GLY A 334 -14.81 42.72 4.15
CA GLY A 334 -15.82 42.67 5.20
C GLY A 334 -15.33 43.33 6.49
N PRO A 335 -16.25 43.67 7.39
CA PRO A 335 -15.88 44.31 8.65
C PRO A 335 -15.09 43.34 9.53
N VAL A 336 -13.96 43.80 10.09
CA VAL A 336 -13.13 42.98 10.98
C VAL A 336 -13.93 42.45 12.19
N GLU A 337 -14.84 43.26 12.71
CA GLU A 337 -15.84 42.87 13.69
C GLU A 337 -17.18 42.68 12.99
N GLN A 338 -17.52 41.41 12.73
CA GLN A 338 -18.80 41.09 12.11
C GLN A 338 -19.95 41.37 13.09
N PRO A 339 -21.04 42.01 12.63
CA PRO A 339 -22.16 42.32 13.49
C PRO A 339 -22.85 41.04 13.98
N THR A 340 -23.29 41.05 15.24
CA THR A 340 -23.96 39.93 15.91
C THR A 340 -25.38 40.28 16.38
N CYS A 341 -26.12 39.29 16.91
CA CYS A 341 -27.41 39.53 17.55
C CYS A 341 -27.30 40.16 18.93
N GLU A 342 -26.15 40.00 19.58
CA GLU A 342 -25.89 40.45 20.96
C GLU A 342 -25.17 41.79 21.00
N ASP A 343 -24.82 42.36 19.84
CA ASP A 343 -24.10 43.63 19.75
C ASP A 343 -24.88 44.76 20.43
N ASN A 344 -24.18 45.46 21.31
CA ASN A 344 -24.65 46.72 21.85
C ASN A 344 -24.33 47.84 20.84
N PRO A 345 -25.32 48.54 20.26
CA PRO A 345 -25.08 49.61 19.30
C PRO A 345 -24.32 50.81 19.90
N SER A 346 -24.12 50.85 21.21
CA SER A 346 -23.36 51.89 21.91
C SER A 346 -21.85 51.57 22.02
N GLU A 347 -21.42 50.35 21.69
CA GLU A 347 -20.01 49.99 21.75
C GLU A 347 -19.27 50.40 20.47
N PRO A 348 -18.10 51.07 20.59
CA PRO A 348 -17.32 51.47 19.43
C PRO A 348 -16.72 50.24 18.72
N THR A 349 -17.19 50.00 17.50
CA THR A 349 -16.63 49.02 16.56
C THR A 349 -15.41 49.59 15.84
N MET A 350 -14.43 48.75 15.59
CA MET A 350 -13.24 49.08 14.80
C MET A 350 -13.65 49.24 13.34
N ASN A 351 -13.45 50.43 12.78
CA ASN A 351 -13.75 50.69 11.37
C ASN A 351 -12.58 50.24 10.50
N TYR A 352 -12.43 48.92 10.35
CA TYR A 352 -11.37 48.32 9.55
C TYR A 352 -11.93 47.17 8.70
N THR A 353 -11.52 47.13 7.44
CA THR A 353 -11.97 46.12 6.47
C THR A 353 -10.91 45.05 6.31
N THR A 354 -11.33 43.79 6.22
CA THR A 354 -10.44 42.65 5.99
C THR A 354 -11.07 41.66 5.03
N GLU A 355 -10.23 40.91 4.33
CA GLU A 355 -10.63 39.71 3.60
C GLU A 355 -10.98 38.57 4.59
N GLY A 356 -11.91 37.70 4.22
CA GLY A 356 -12.28 36.54 5.04
C GLY A 356 -13.61 35.89 4.66
N CYS A 357 -14.12 35.07 5.58
CA CYS A 357 -15.42 34.39 5.44
C CYS A 357 -16.48 35.09 6.30
N PHE A 358 -17.52 35.58 5.63
CA PHE A 358 -18.56 36.42 6.22
C PHE A 358 -19.93 35.81 6.03
N CYS A 359 -20.91 36.29 6.80
CA CYS A 359 -22.29 35.96 6.52
C CYS A 359 -22.75 36.48 5.14
N PRO A 360 -23.63 35.73 4.45
CA PRO A 360 -24.29 36.20 3.23
C PRO A 360 -25.01 37.53 3.45
N ASP A 361 -25.20 38.28 2.38
CA ASP A 361 -25.90 39.57 2.46
C ASP A 361 -27.33 39.40 3.01
N GLY A 362 -27.71 40.28 3.94
CA GLY A 362 -28.99 40.19 4.66
C GLY A 362 -28.96 39.30 5.92
N MET A 363 -27.85 38.61 6.20
CA MET A 363 -27.64 37.84 7.43
C MET A 363 -26.56 38.46 8.31
N LYS A 364 -26.60 38.16 9.61
CA LYS A 364 -25.56 38.53 10.57
C LYS A 364 -25.25 37.38 11.51
N LEU A 365 -24.17 37.48 12.28
CA LEU A 365 -23.82 36.42 13.21
C LEU A 365 -24.84 36.34 14.34
N PHE A 366 -25.14 35.15 14.82
CA PHE A 366 -25.92 34.99 16.06
C PHE A 366 -25.10 35.53 17.24
N ASN A 367 -23.90 34.99 17.42
CA ASN A 367 -22.85 35.52 18.30
C ASN A 367 -21.47 35.14 17.74
N GLN A 368 -20.40 35.74 18.28
CA GLN A 368 -19.04 35.51 17.78
C GLN A 368 -18.58 34.05 17.94
N GLU A 369 -18.92 33.41 19.06
CA GLU A 369 -18.45 32.05 19.40
C GLU A 369 -19.08 30.96 18.52
N SER A 370 -20.37 31.07 18.21
CA SER A 370 -21.06 30.09 17.37
C SER A 370 -20.68 30.20 15.90
N GLY A 371 -20.34 31.41 15.43
CA GLY A 371 -19.99 31.66 14.03
C GLY A 371 -21.15 31.44 13.05
N ILE A 372 -22.39 31.30 13.51
CA ILE A 372 -23.57 30.95 12.68
C ILE A 372 -24.27 32.20 12.17
N CYS A 373 -24.67 32.17 10.90
CA CYS A 373 -25.38 33.26 10.24
C CYS A 373 -26.89 33.12 10.38
N VAL A 374 -27.56 34.18 10.81
CA VAL A 374 -29.01 34.27 10.99
C VAL A 374 -29.55 35.52 10.30
N GLU A 375 -30.76 35.42 9.75
CA GLU A 375 -31.43 36.53 9.05
C GLU A 375 -32.06 37.54 10.05
N LYS A 376 -32.49 37.06 11.22
CA LYS A 376 -33.17 37.88 12.25
C LYS A 376 -32.63 37.56 13.64
N CYS A 377 -32.60 38.57 14.51
CA CYS A 377 -32.15 38.48 15.90
C CYS A 377 -33.31 38.69 16.88
N GLY A 378 -33.42 37.81 17.88
CA GLY A 378 -34.42 37.89 18.96
C GLY A 378 -35.51 36.80 18.94
N GLU A 379 -36.01 36.51 20.15
CA GLU A 379 -37.14 35.66 20.64
C GLU A 379 -37.82 34.66 19.70
N GLN A 380 -37.12 33.99 18.79
CA GLN A 380 -37.69 32.85 18.09
C GLN A 380 -36.79 31.64 18.17
N ILE A 381 -35.52 31.77 18.56
CA ILE A 381 -34.54 30.69 18.41
C ILE A 381 -33.88 30.39 19.77
N ILE A 382 -34.03 29.17 20.27
CA ILE A 382 -33.26 28.65 21.42
C ILE A 382 -32.07 27.85 20.91
N ASN A 383 -30.88 28.11 21.47
CA ASN A 383 -29.74 27.20 21.35
C ASN A 383 -29.88 26.08 22.39
N CYS A 384 -30.18 24.87 21.94
CA CYS A 384 -30.16 23.67 22.77
C CYS A 384 -29.25 22.63 22.14
N CYS A 385 -28.27 22.16 22.92
CA CYS A 385 -27.29 21.16 22.47
C CYS A 385 -26.51 21.55 21.19
N GLY A 386 -26.29 22.86 20.96
CA GLY A 386 -25.57 23.37 19.79
C GLY A 386 -26.41 23.52 18.52
N LEU A 387 -27.72 23.29 18.61
CA LEU A 387 -28.68 23.45 17.51
C LEU A 387 -29.70 24.53 17.86
N PHE A 388 -30.17 25.22 16.82
CA PHE A 388 -31.00 26.40 16.91
C PHE A 388 -32.41 26.07 16.42
N PHE A 389 -33.40 26.19 17.29
CA PHE A 389 -34.78 25.80 16.99
C PHE A 389 -35.75 26.96 17.22
N GLN A 390 -36.67 27.12 16.28
CA GLN A 390 -37.77 28.07 16.35
C GLN A 390 -38.71 27.77 17.52
N PHE A 391 -39.39 28.77 18.09
CA PHE A 391 -40.42 28.54 19.09
C PHE A 391 -41.56 27.70 18.52
N ASN A 392 -42.00 26.72 19.31
CA ASN A 392 -42.92 25.65 18.95
C ASN A 392 -42.41 24.70 17.85
N GLU A 393 -41.14 24.79 17.44
CA GLU A 393 -40.51 23.82 16.55
C GLU A 393 -40.36 22.48 17.28
N ARG A 394 -40.78 21.42 16.59
CA ARG A 394 -40.66 20.04 17.04
C ARG A 394 -39.49 19.40 16.29
N PHE A 395 -38.57 18.82 17.05
CA PHE A 395 -37.39 18.19 16.49
C PHE A 395 -37.06 16.91 17.25
N GLU A 396 -36.38 15.99 16.58
CA GLU A 396 -35.90 14.75 17.19
C GLU A 396 -34.44 14.91 17.62
N TYR A 397 -34.15 14.66 18.88
CA TYR A 397 -32.78 14.69 19.41
C TYR A 397 -32.55 13.48 20.33
N LYS A 398 -31.54 12.67 20.00
CA LYS A 398 -31.17 11.45 20.75
C LYS A 398 -32.38 10.54 21.05
N CYS A 399 -33.21 10.27 20.04
CA CYS A 399 -34.41 9.43 20.17
C CYS A 399 -35.49 9.97 21.12
N GLN A 400 -35.54 11.29 21.27
CA GLN A 400 -36.59 12.01 21.98
C GLN A 400 -37.26 13.00 21.03
N ASP A 401 -38.58 13.09 21.13
CA ASP A 401 -39.37 14.15 20.51
C ASP A 401 -39.31 15.39 21.42
N CYS A 402 -38.60 16.42 20.96
CA CYS A 402 -38.39 17.66 21.67
C CYS A 402 -39.25 18.78 21.09
N ILE A 403 -39.68 19.71 21.94
CA ILE A 403 -40.35 20.94 21.54
C ILE A 403 -39.70 22.13 22.25
N CYS A 404 -39.49 23.20 21.49
CA CYS A 404 -39.07 24.49 22.00
C CYS A 404 -40.32 25.25 22.51
N GLU A 405 -40.55 25.29 23.83
CA GLU A 405 -41.73 25.96 24.38
C GLU A 405 -41.56 27.48 24.41
N GLU A 406 -42.44 28.19 23.71
CA GLU A 406 -42.49 29.65 23.69
C GLU A 406 -42.74 30.25 25.08
N SER A 407 -43.64 29.64 25.86
CA SER A 407 -44.07 30.14 27.17
C SER A 407 -42.98 30.07 28.25
N THR A 408 -42.11 29.06 28.19
CA THR A 408 -41.08 28.82 29.22
C THR A 408 -39.69 29.18 28.73
N LYS A 409 -39.50 29.46 27.43
CA LYS A 409 -38.20 29.64 26.78
C LYS A 409 -37.23 28.49 27.10
N THR A 410 -37.74 27.27 27.15
CA THR A 410 -36.96 26.05 27.40
C THR A 410 -37.36 24.92 26.45
N VAL A 411 -36.46 23.96 26.26
CA VAL A 411 -36.72 22.75 25.47
C VAL A 411 -37.26 21.65 26.37
N THR A 412 -38.42 21.11 26.02
CA THR A 412 -39.01 19.94 26.68
C THR A 412 -38.95 18.74 25.76
N CYS A 413 -38.28 17.67 26.18
CA CYS A 413 -38.14 16.43 25.42
C CYS A 413 -38.94 15.29 26.06
N LYS A 414 -39.59 14.48 25.23
CA LYS A 414 -40.25 13.23 25.63
C LYS A 414 -39.67 12.07 24.84
N PRO A 415 -39.53 10.86 25.43
CA PRO A 415 -39.10 9.69 24.68
C PRO A 415 -39.97 9.48 23.44
N LYS A 416 -39.32 9.29 22.28
CA LYS A 416 -40.01 9.09 21.01
C LYS A 416 -40.88 7.83 21.09
N VAL A 417 -42.13 7.94 20.65
CA VAL A 417 -43.08 6.81 20.67
C VAL A 417 -42.90 6.00 19.38
N CYS A 418 -42.33 4.81 19.51
CA CYS A 418 -42.19 3.90 18.37
C CYS A 418 -43.54 3.27 18.00
N PRO A 419 -43.79 3.00 16.70
CA PRO A 419 -44.97 2.26 16.26
C PRO A 419 -45.04 0.89 16.97
N PRO A 420 -46.24 0.39 17.30
CA PRO A 420 -46.38 -0.95 17.87
C PRO A 420 -45.82 -1.97 16.87
N SER A 421 -44.79 -2.72 17.29
CA SER A 421 -44.15 -3.71 16.45
C SER A 421 -45.19 -4.76 16.04
N ALA A 422 -45.42 -4.90 14.72
CA ALA A 422 -46.26 -5.97 14.20
C ALA A 422 -45.72 -7.32 14.70
N THR A 423 -46.61 -8.16 15.22
CA THR A 423 -46.24 -9.50 15.68
C THR A 423 -45.86 -10.35 14.46
N THR A 424 -44.57 -10.38 14.14
CA THR A 424 -44.04 -11.26 13.09
C THR A 424 -43.98 -12.69 13.65
N ASP A 425 -44.73 -13.62 13.07
CA ASP A 425 -44.73 -15.02 13.48
C ASP A 425 -43.51 -15.75 12.86
N CYS A 426 -42.48 -16.04 13.67
CA CYS A 426 -41.28 -16.75 13.24
C CYS A 426 -41.34 -18.26 13.53
N SER A 427 -42.50 -18.91 13.33
CA SER A 427 -42.70 -20.34 13.64
C SER A 427 -41.97 -21.34 12.73
N ALA A 428 -41.23 -20.89 11.71
CA ALA A 428 -40.53 -21.78 10.78
C ALA A 428 -39.23 -22.36 11.41
N PRO A 429 -38.89 -23.66 11.17
CA PRO A 429 -37.70 -24.29 11.73
C PRO A 429 -36.41 -23.53 11.40
N GLY A 430 -35.58 -23.27 12.41
CA GLY A 430 -34.32 -22.54 12.27
C GLY A 430 -34.46 -21.01 12.28
N PHE A 431 -35.68 -20.45 12.23
CA PHE A 431 -35.88 -19.01 12.33
C PHE A 431 -36.15 -18.61 13.78
N VAL A 432 -35.45 -17.57 14.24
CA VAL A 432 -35.66 -16.97 15.56
C VAL A 432 -36.00 -15.49 15.41
N LEU A 433 -36.86 -15.01 16.31
CA LEU A 433 -37.27 -13.62 16.35
C LEU A 433 -36.16 -12.80 17.03
N VAL A 434 -35.52 -11.92 16.27
CA VAL A 434 -34.44 -11.06 16.78
C VAL A 434 -34.89 -9.60 16.76
N ASN A 435 -34.47 -8.86 17.79
CA ASN A 435 -34.67 -7.43 17.87
C ASN A 435 -33.56 -6.72 17.11
N GLN A 436 -33.88 -6.01 16.02
CA GLN A 436 -32.93 -5.25 15.23
C GLN A 436 -33.37 -3.79 15.12
N THR A 437 -32.40 -2.88 15.02
CA THR A 437 -32.68 -1.46 14.79
C THR A 437 -33.33 -1.28 13.41
N SER A 438 -34.41 -0.50 13.33
CA SER A 438 -35.09 -0.24 12.06
C SER A 438 -34.17 0.51 11.10
N LEU A 439 -34.13 0.06 9.85
CA LEU A 439 -33.39 0.75 8.79
C LEU A 439 -34.02 2.10 8.40
N SER A 440 -35.33 2.27 8.65
CA SER A 440 -36.03 3.53 8.40
C SER A 440 -35.94 4.49 9.58
N ASP A 441 -35.66 3.99 10.78
CA ASP A 441 -35.66 4.77 12.02
C ASP A 441 -34.65 4.20 13.03
N PRO A 442 -33.45 4.77 13.13
CA PRO A 442 -32.38 4.30 14.03
C PRO A 442 -32.77 4.30 15.51
N CYS A 443 -33.83 5.01 15.89
CA CYS A 443 -34.30 5.13 17.26
C CYS A 443 -35.34 4.09 17.66
N CYS A 444 -35.86 3.30 16.72
CA CYS A 444 -36.84 2.27 16.98
C CYS A 444 -36.30 0.89 16.63
N SER A 445 -36.66 -0.11 17.43
CA SER A 445 -36.32 -1.50 17.16
C SER A 445 -37.51 -2.27 16.58
N ILE A 446 -37.25 -3.11 15.59
CA ILE A 446 -38.21 -3.96 14.92
C ILE A 446 -37.84 -5.43 15.12
N TYR A 447 -38.85 -6.29 15.09
CA TYR A 447 -38.66 -7.74 15.17
C TYR A 447 -38.57 -8.34 13.77
N VAL A 448 -37.46 -9.00 13.47
CA VAL A 448 -37.24 -9.70 12.20
C VAL A 448 -36.92 -11.17 12.45
N CYS A 449 -37.36 -12.06 11.56
CA CYS A 449 -37.03 -13.48 11.64
C CYS A 449 -35.64 -13.71 11.03
N GLN A 450 -34.67 -14.05 11.86
CA GLN A 450 -33.32 -14.37 11.41
C GLN A 450 -33.08 -15.87 11.42
N CYS A 451 -32.48 -16.39 10.36
CA CYS A 451 -32.08 -17.79 10.26
C CYS A 451 -30.87 -18.06 11.16
N GLN A 452 -31.04 -18.98 12.11
CA GLN A 452 -30.02 -19.50 13.01
C GLN A 452 -29.90 -21.02 12.81
N ALA A 453 -28.93 -21.44 12.00
CA ALA A 453 -28.74 -22.84 11.59
C ALA A 453 -28.50 -23.82 12.77
N ASN A 454 -28.01 -23.34 13.92
CA ASN A 454 -27.82 -24.13 15.14
C ASN A 454 -29.14 -24.48 15.86
N THR A 455 -30.25 -23.83 15.52
CA THR A 455 -31.59 -24.13 16.04
C THR A 455 -32.38 -25.10 15.15
N CYS A 456 -31.75 -25.59 14.07
CA CYS A 456 -32.36 -26.58 13.20
C CYS A 456 -32.47 -27.96 13.88
N PRO A 457 -33.60 -28.66 13.72
CA PRO A 457 -33.78 -30.00 14.26
C PRO A 457 -32.78 -31.00 13.63
N VAL A 458 -32.23 -31.88 14.46
CA VAL A 458 -31.27 -32.91 14.01
C VAL A 458 -31.97 -33.86 13.03
N THR A 459 -31.49 -33.89 11.79
CA THR A 459 -32.05 -34.73 10.73
C THR A 459 -31.22 -36.00 10.58
N ASN A 460 -31.85 -37.17 10.66
CA ASN A 460 -31.20 -38.47 10.48
C ASN A 460 -30.79 -38.66 9.01
N MET A 461 -29.50 -38.87 8.73
CA MET A 461 -28.93 -38.93 7.37
C MET A 461 -28.79 -40.34 6.79
N ASN A 462 -29.45 -41.33 7.39
CA ASN A 462 -29.37 -42.72 6.92
C ASN A 462 -30.23 -42.94 5.67
N CYS A 463 -29.57 -43.30 4.56
CA CYS A 463 -30.23 -43.76 3.34
C CYS A 463 -30.25 -45.29 3.24
N PRO A 464 -31.22 -45.88 2.51
CA PRO A 464 -31.21 -47.29 2.16
C PRO A 464 -29.93 -47.70 1.42
N ILE A 465 -29.51 -48.96 1.58
CA ILE A 465 -28.32 -49.52 0.90
C ILE A 465 -28.50 -49.39 -0.62
N GLY A 466 -27.44 -48.94 -1.31
CA GLY A 466 -27.50 -48.56 -2.71
C GLY A 466 -27.86 -47.10 -2.96
N TYR A 467 -28.16 -46.28 -1.94
CA TYR A 467 -28.47 -44.85 -2.09
C TYR A 467 -27.51 -43.99 -1.25
N LYS A 468 -27.27 -42.75 -1.69
CA LYS A 468 -26.44 -41.78 -0.96
C LYS A 468 -27.28 -40.57 -0.52
N PRO A 469 -27.04 -40.02 0.68
CA PRO A 469 -27.72 -38.80 1.12
C PRO A 469 -27.17 -37.60 0.35
N VAL A 470 -28.08 -36.77 -0.17
CA VAL A 470 -27.79 -35.47 -0.77
C VAL A 470 -28.53 -34.42 0.05
N VAL A 471 -27.80 -33.45 0.58
CA VAL A 471 -28.33 -32.40 1.46
C VAL A 471 -28.45 -31.10 0.67
N SER A 472 -29.59 -30.43 0.75
CA SER A 472 -29.81 -29.12 0.12
C SER A 472 -30.68 -28.23 1.00
N VAL A 473 -30.54 -26.91 0.85
CA VAL A 473 -31.40 -25.93 1.54
C VAL A 473 -32.40 -25.38 0.52
N PRO A 474 -33.70 -25.67 0.65
CA PRO A 474 -34.71 -25.14 -0.25
C PRO A 474 -34.79 -23.60 -0.18
N VAL A 475 -35.07 -22.97 -1.32
CA VAL A 475 -35.19 -21.51 -1.42
C VAL A 475 -36.28 -21.00 -0.46
N GLY A 476 -35.92 -20.09 0.43
CA GLY A 476 -36.83 -19.51 1.44
C GLY A 476 -36.90 -20.26 2.77
N LYS A 477 -36.14 -21.35 2.96
CA LYS A 477 -36.03 -22.06 4.24
C LYS A 477 -34.64 -21.89 4.89
N CYS A 478 -34.58 -22.04 6.21
CA CYS A 478 -33.33 -21.93 6.98
C CYS A 478 -32.64 -23.30 7.17
N CYS A 479 -33.40 -24.36 7.37
CA CYS A 479 -32.85 -25.68 7.70
C CYS A 479 -32.60 -26.57 6.47
N PRO A 480 -31.50 -27.35 6.47
CA PRO A 480 -31.19 -28.29 5.39
C PRO A 480 -32.15 -29.48 5.38
N GLU A 481 -32.57 -29.89 4.18
CA GLU A 481 -33.34 -31.10 3.91
C GLU A 481 -32.46 -32.13 3.19
N HIS A 482 -32.71 -33.43 3.38
CA HIS A 482 -31.95 -34.49 2.72
C HIS A 482 -32.86 -35.33 1.81
N THR A 483 -32.31 -35.76 0.68
CA THR A 483 -32.92 -36.72 -0.25
C THR A 483 -31.93 -37.83 -0.56
N CYS A 484 -32.41 -39.07 -0.68
CA CYS A 484 -31.56 -40.21 -1.01
C CYS A 484 -31.56 -40.44 -2.53
N GLU A 485 -30.39 -40.31 -3.16
CA GLU A 485 -30.22 -40.56 -4.59
C GLU A 485 -29.59 -41.94 -4.84
N PRO A 486 -30.01 -42.67 -5.88
CA PRO A 486 -29.48 -44.00 -6.19
C PRO A 486 -28.01 -43.94 -6.61
N LYS A 487 -27.19 -44.85 -6.07
CA LYS A 487 -25.80 -45.09 -6.47
C LYS A 487 -25.76 -45.96 -7.73
N ARG A 488 -24.64 -45.90 -8.46
CA ARG A 488 -24.39 -46.69 -9.68
C ARG A 488 -23.84 -48.09 -9.33
N VAL A 489 -24.61 -48.87 -8.58
CA VAL A 489 -24.24 -50.21 -8.09
C VAL A 489 -25.41 -51.17 -8.18
N CYS A 490 -25.15 -52.47 -8.20
CA CYS A 490 -26.19 -53.48 -7.99
C CYS A 490 -26.31 -53.78 -6.49
N VAL A 491 -27.52 -54.11 -6.02
CA VAL A 491 -27.72 -54.53 -4.63
C VAL A 491 -28.31 -55.93 -4.61
N HIS A 492 -27.63 -56.86 -3.93
CA HIS A 492 -28.14 -58.21 -3.68
C HIS A 492 -27.89 -58.57 -2.21
N ARG A 493 -28.93 -59.07 -1.52
CA ARG A 493 -28.88 -59.45 -0.08
C ARG A 493 -28.16 -58.39 0.78
N GLU A 494 -28.60 -57.14 0.66
CA GLU A 494 -28.07 -56.00 1.42
C GLU A 494 -26.57 -55.68 1.19
N THR A 495 -25.99 -56.19 0.10
CA THR A 495 -24.58 -55.92 -0.26
C THR A 495 -24.51 -55.17 -1.58
N GLU A 496 -23.66 -54.14 -1.64
CA GLU A 496 -23.39 -53.34 -2.85
C GLU A 496 -22.33 -54.01 -3.73
N TYR A 497 -22.64 -54.25 -5.00
CA TYR A 497 -21.74 -54.82 -6.00
C TYR A 497 -21.43 -53.77 -7.09
N GLN A 498 -20.15 -53.60 -7.39
CA GLN A 498 -19.70 -52.71 -8.44
C GLN A 498 -19.99 -53.30 -9.83
N PRO A 499 -20.17 -52.43 -10.86
CA PRO A 499 -20.18 -52.85 -12.26
C PRO A 499 -19.15 -53.91 -12.61
N GLY A 500 -19.57 -54.96 -13.29
CA GLY A 500 -18.72 -56.07 -13.73
C GLY A 500 -18.33 -57.07 -12.65
N SER A 501 -18.75 -56.86 -11.39
CA SER A 501 -18.47 -57.82 -10.31
C SER A 501 -19.38 -59.03 -10.40
N SER A 502 -18.84 -60.23 -10.12
CA SER A 502 -19.64 -61.44 -9.99
C SER A 502 -20.48 -61.41 -8.70
N VAL A 503 -21.76 -61.73 -8.82
CA VAL A 503 -22.74 -61.72 -7.73
C VAL A 503 -23.17 -63.16 -7.44
N PRO A 504 -22.97 -63.68 -6.22
CA PRO A 504 -23.31 -65.07 -5.91
C PRO A 504 -24.83 -65.21 -5.69
N VAL A 505 -25.56 -65.58 -6.75
CA VAL A 505 -27.03 -65.76 -6.70
C VAL A 505 -27.43 -67.24 -6.56
N ILE A 506 -26.96 -68.13 -7.45
CA ILE A 506 -27.31 -69.58 -7.50
C ILE A 506 -26.07 -70.42 -7.90
N ALA A 507 -25.98 -71.68 -7.45
CA ALA A 507 -24.95 -72.64 -7.88
C ALA A 507 -25.13 -73.10 -9.36
N CYS A 508 -24.04 -73.18 -10.13
CA CYS A 508 -24.00 -73.43 -11.58
C CYS A 508 -24.53 -72.29 -12.50
N GLN A 509 -24.66 -71.06 -11.99
CA GLN A 509 -24.83 -69.84 -12.78
C GLN A 509 -23.74 -68.81 -12.45
N ASP A 510 -23.21 -68.15 -13.48
CA ASP A 510 -22.33 -66.99 -13.32
C ASP A 510 -23.17 -65.71 -13.50
N CYS A 511 -23.34 -64.95 -12.43
CA CYS A 511 -24.11 -63.72 -12.43
C CYS A 511 -23.19 -62.53 -12.27
N THR A 512 -23.42 -61.46 -13.04
CA THR A 512 -22.61 -60.24 -13.00
C THR A 512 -23.48 -59.00 -12.83
N CYS A 513 -22.96 -58.01 -12.13
CA CYS A 513 -23.58 -56.69 -12.05
C CYS A 513 -23.40 -55.95 -13.38
N ALA A 514 -24.47 -55.81 -14.17
CA ALA A 514 -24.44 -55.17 -15.48
C ALA A 514 -24.73 -53.66 -15.36
N ASN A 515 -24.16 -52.87 -16.26
CA ASN A 515 -24.35 -51.42 -16.33
C ASN A 515 -25.73 -50.97 -16.86
N GLU A 516 -26.75 -51.80 -16.67
CA GLU A 516 -28.13 -51.51 -17.04
C GLU A 516 -28.92 -51.03 -15.83
N ILE A 517 -29.66 -49.93 -15.97
CA ILE A 517 -30.46 -49.36 -14.88
C ILE A 517 -31.78 -50.14 -14.75
N ASP A 518 -32.10 -50.57 -13.53
CA ASP A 518 -33.42 -51.07 -13.18
C ASP A 518 -34.40 -49.89 -13.06
N PRO A 519 -35.42 -49.80 -13.93
CA PRO A 519 -36.35 -48.67 -13.93
C PRO A 519 -37.21 -48.57 -12.66
N LYS A 520 -37.27 -49.61 -11.81
CA LYS A 520 -38.00 -49.56 -10.53
C LYS A 520 -37.18 -49.01 -9.37
N SER A 521 -35.89 -49.31 -9.33
CA SER A 521 -35.00 -48.93 -8.22
C SER A 521 -33.97 -47.85 -8.58
N GLY A 522 -33.76 -47.56 -9.87
CA GLY A 522 -32.72 -46.64 -10.32
C GLY A 522 -31.28 -47.14 -10.12
N LEU A 523 -31.11 -48.36 -9.59
CA LEU A 523 -29.83 -49.05 -9.39
C LEU A 523 -29.45 -49.90 -10.61
N PHE A 524 -28.27 -50.52 -10.61
CA PHE A 524 -27.84 -51.42 -11.68
C PHE A 524 -28.41 -52.85 -11.55
N LYS A 525 -28.61 -53.53 -12.69
CA LYS A 525 -29.20 -54.88 -12.79
C LYS A 525 -28.17 -56.00 -12.67
N ILE A 526 -28.60 -57.15 -12.16
CA ILE A 526 -27.79 -58.39 -12.12
C ILE A 526 -28.23 -59.31 -13.27
N ILE A 527 -27.29 -59.79 -14.08
CA ILE A 527 -27.53 -60.68 -15.24
C ILE A 527 -26.79 -62.00 -15.05
N CYS A 528 -27.45 -63.15 -15.26
CA CYS A 528 -26.92 -64.50 -15.01
C CYS A 528 -26.90 -65.40 -16.25
N VAL A 529 -25.85 -66.24 -16.39
CA VAL A 529 -25.69 -67.26 -17.46
C VAL A 529 -25.30 -68.64 -16.92
N PHE A 530 -25.65 -69.75 -17.60
CA PHE A 530 -25.38 -71.14 -17.20
C PHE A 530 -24.05 -71.71 -17.73
N GLN A 531 -23.37 -72.57 -16.96
CA GLN A 531 -22.06 -73.18 -17.28
C GLN A 531 -22.18 -74.46 -18.16
N GLN A 532 -21.24 -74.70 -19.11
CA GLN A 532 -21.20 -75.87 -20.01
C GLN A 532 -20.03 -76.85 -19.71
N CYS A 533 -20.27 -78.17 -19.74
CA CYS A 533 -19.30 -79.25 -19.43
C CYS A 533 -18.63 -79.86 -20.68
N LYS A 534 -17.46 -80.52 -20.52
CA LYS A 534 -16.69 -81.16 -21.61
C LYS A 534 -16.48 -82.66 -21.34
N GLU A 535 -17.03 -83.54 -22.18
CA GLU A 535 -17.14 -85.00 -21.95
C GLU A 535 -16.08 -85.88 -22.66
N SER A 536 -15.17 -85.31 -23.46
CA SER A 536 -14.18 -86.09 -24.25
C SER A 536 -12.84 -86.29 -23.52
N CYS A 537 -12.43 -87.53 -23.26
CA CYS A 537 -11.13 -87.89 -22.63
C CYS A 537 -10.03 -88.26 -23.64
N GLU A 538 -8.76 -88.18 -23.21
CA GLU A 538 -7.59 -88.45 -24.05
C GLU A 538 -7.28 -89.95 -24.22
N LEU A 539 -6.65 -90.34 -25.33
CA LEU A 539 -6.24 -91.73 -25.64
C LEU A 539 -5.46 -92.40 -24.49
N GLY A 540 -6.01 -93.49 -23.94
CA GLY A 540 -5.50 -94.20 -22.75
C GLY A 540 -6.27 -93.90 -21.45
N TYR A 541 -7.29 -93.03 -21.52
CA TYR A 541 -8.21 -92.65 -20.44
C TYR A 541 -9.68 -92.76 -20.89
N GLU A 542 -10.59 -93.08 -19.98
CA GLU A 542 -12.05 -93.14 -20.22
C GLU A 542 -12.83 -92.24 -19.24
N TYR A 543 -13.92 -91.63 -19.70
CA TYR A 543 -14.76 -90.72 -18.90
C TYR A 543 -15.67 -91.50 -17.96
N VAL A 544 -15.74 -91.09 -16.70
CA VAL A 544 -16.58 -91.68 -15.66
C VAL A 544 -17.37 -90.58 -14.96
N GLU A 545 -18.70 -90.70 -14.96
CA GLU A 545 -19.60 -89.79 -14.23
C GLU A 545 -19.55 -90.08 -12.72
N THR A 546 -19.66 -89.03 -11.89
CA THR A 546 -19.54 -89.10 -10.42
C THR A 546 -20.85 -88.73 -9.73
N ASP A 547 -21.34 -89.56 -8.80
CA ASP A 547 -22.62 -89.43 -8.07
C ASP A 547 -22.60 -88.40 -6.90
N SER A 548 -22.07 -87.20 -7.10
CA SER A 548 -22.15 -86.11 -6.10
C SER A 548 -22.35 -84.76 -6.78
N ASP A 549 -22.86 -83.75 -6.06
CA ASP A 549 -23.30 -82.40 -6.48
C ASP A 549 -22.29 -81.52 -7.28
N GLU A 550 -21.28 -82.10 -7.93
CA GLU A 550 -20.36 -81.48 -8.87
C GLU A 550 -21.00 -81.38 -10.26
N CYS A 551 -21.03 -80.19 -10.87
CA CYS A 551 -21.75 -79.92 -12.12
C CYS A 551 -21.20 -80.68 -13.38
N CYS A 552 -20.03 -81.36 -13.34
CA CYS A 552 -19.45 -82.17 -14.45
C CYS A 552 -18.61 -83.39 -13.93
N GLY A 553 -18.45 -84.49 -14.71
CA GLY A 553 -17.71 -85.74 -14.35
C GLY A 553 -16.19 -85.80 -14.68
N LYS A 554 -15.50 -86.94 -14.49
CA LYS A 554 -14.00 -87.07 -14.48
C LYS A 554 -13.44 -88.25 -15.34
N CYS A 555 -12.25 -88.07 -15.97
CA CYS A 555 -11.56 -89.10 -16.79
C CYS A 555 -10.54 -89.96 -15.99
N VAL A 556 -10.49 -91.28 -16.19
CA VAL A 556 -9.58 -92.23 -15.46
C VAL A 556 -8.71 -93.08 -16.41
N GLN A 557 -7.45 -93.36 -16.05
CA GLN A 557 -6.42 -94.00 -16.90
C GLN A 557 -6.48 -95.54 -16.93
N THR A 558 -6.37 -96.17 -18.11
CA THR A 558 -6.44 -97.64 -18.26
C THR A 558 -5.19 -98.33 -18.87
N HIS A 559 -4.32 -97.63 -19.61
CA HIS A 559 -3.16 -98.24 -20.31
C HIS A 559 -1.87 -97.36 -20.33
N CYS A 560 -0.68 -97.99 -20.42
CA CYS A 560 0.63 -97.35 -20.70
C CYS A 560 0.71 -96.97 -22.20
N VAL A 561 0.76 -95.67 -22.53
CA VAL A 561 0.94 -95.19 -23.91
C VAL A 561 2.36 -94.64 -24.09
N VAL A 562 3.11 -95.15 -25.07
CA VAL A 562 4.42 -94.60 -25.48
C VAL A 562 4.35 -94.11 -26.92
N ASN A 563 4.98 -92.98 -27.21
CA ASN A 563 4.96 -92.38 -28.53
C ASN A 563 6.34 -92.56 -29.18
N ILE A 564 6.42 -93.32 -30.29
CA ILE A 564 7.66 -93.56 -31.02
C ILE A 564 7.51 -92.96 -32.42
N ASN A 565 8.30 -91.93 -32.73
CA ASN A 565 8.27 -91.17 -33.98
C ASN A 565 6.84 -90.78 -34.46
N GLY A 566 6.02 -90.29 -33.53
CA GLY A 566 4.69 -89.74 -33.83
C GLY A 566 3.55 -90.77 -33.85
N THR A 567 3.84 -92.06 -33.72
CA THR A 567 2.82 -93.09 -33.59
C THR A 567 2.68 -93.49 -32.10
N LYS A 568 1.50 -93.28 -31.53
CA LYS A 568 1.19 -93.70 -30.15
C LYS A 568 1.00 -95.21 -30.12
N GLN A 569 1.80 -95.90 -29.31
CA GLN A 569 1.86 -97.36 -29.18
C GLN A 569 1.45 -97.75 -27.75
N LEU A 570 0.62 -98.78 -27.61
CA LEU A 570 0.19 -99.32 -26.33
C LEU A 570 1.11 -100.47 -25.90
N LEU A 571 1.77 -100.33 -24.74
CA LEU A 571 2.65 -101.38 -24.21
C LEU A 571 1.89 -102.34 -23.29
N THR A 572 2.00 -103.64 -23.55
CA THR A 572 1.45 -104.73 -22.73
C THR A 572 2.52 -105.65 -22.08
N VAL A 573 3.83 -105.46 -22.34
CA VAL A 573 4.96 -106.34 -21.89
C VAL A 573 6.08 -105.58 -21.17
N LYS A 574 6.89 -106.26 -20.32
CA LYS A 574 7.82 -105.63 -19.35
C LYS A 574 9.05 -104.89 -19.90
N THR A 575 9.80 -105.36 -20.91
CA THR A 575 10.94 -104.60 -21.50
C THR A 575 11.14 -104.91 -22.99
N TRP A 576 11.36 -103.89 -23.83
CA TRP A 576 11.47 -104.00 -25.29
C TRP A 576 12.46 -102.97 -25.91
N SER A 577 13.19 -103.32 -26.99
CA SER A 577 14.10 -102.40 -27.72
C SER A 577 14.01 -102.52 -29.25
N PRO A 578 14.17 -101.41 -30.02
CA PRO A 578 13.96 -101.42 -31.48
C PRO A 578 15.11 -102.07 -32.25
N PRO A 579 14.86 -102.78 -33.38
CA PRO A 579 15.89 -103.53 -34.12
C PRO A 579 17.04 -102.70 -34.75
N GLY A 580 16.91 -101.38 -34.85
CA GLY A 580 17.86 -100.48 -35.56
C GLY A 580 18.64 -99.49 -34.68
N ASN A 581 18.39 -99.42 -33.36
CA ASN A 581 19.11 -98.53 -32.44
C ASN A 581 19.45 -99.28 -31.15
N LYS A 582 20.69 -99.77 -31.04
CA LYS A 582 21.16 -100.53 -29.87
C LYS A 582 21.41 -99.68 -28.63
N CYS A 583 21.16 -98.38 -28.68
CA CYS A 583 21.33 -97.47 -27.55
C CYS A 583 19.96 -97.05 -26.94
N GLU A 584 18.87 -97.80 -27.14
CA GLU A 584 17.54 -97.45 -26.60
C GLU A 584 16.65 -98.64 -26.18
N HIS A 585 16.04 -98.58 -24.98
CA HIS A 585 15.16 -99.59 -24.38
C HIS A 585 13.92 -98.96 -23.69
N TYR A 586 12.77 -99.65 -23.65
CA TYR A 586 11.52 -99.18 -23.00
C TYR A 586 10.95 -100.24 -22.03
N THR A 587 10.42 -99.83 -20.87
CA THR A 587 9.90 -100.68 -19.77
C THR A 587 8.59 -100.11 -19.18
N CYS A 588 7.48 -100.85 -19.08
CA CYS A 588 6.25 -100.36 -18.40
C CYS A 588 6.10 -100.96 -16.99
N VAL A 589 5.86 -100.09 -16.00
CA VAL A 589 5.85 -100.40 -14.57
C VAL A 589 4.59 -99.79 -13.92
N LYS A 590 3.88 -100.56 -13.08
CA LYS A 590 2.70 -100.10 -12.32
C LYS A 590 3.12 -99.58 -10.96
N THR A 591 2.68 -98.38 -10.58
CA THR A 591 2.97 -97.78 -9.27
C THR A 591 1.70 -97.12 -8.75
N GLY A 592 1.03 -97.73 -7.76
CA GLY A 592 -0.30 -97.30 -7.32
C GLY A 592 -1.40 -97.55 -8.37
N GLU A 593 -2.29 -96.57 -8.57
CA GLU A 593 -3.36 -96.59 -9.58
C GLU A 593 -2.90 -96.12 -10.97
N THR A 594 -1.66 -95.63 -11.10
CA THR A 594 -1.09 -95.12 -12.35
C THR A 594 -0.16 -96.15 -13.04
N LEU A 595 -0.24 -96.21 -14.37
CA LEU A 595 0.59 -97.06 -15.24
C LEU A 595 1.61 -96.19 -16.00
N THR A 596 2.90 -96.42 -15.78
CA THR A 596 3.97 -95.56 -16.32
C THR A 596 4.96 -96.36 -17.16
N ALA A 597 5.20 -95.91 -18.39
CA ALA A 597 6.24 -96.46 -19.26
C ALA A 597 7.52 -95.61 -19.19
N SER A 598 8.66 -96.23 -18.90
CA SER A 598 9.98 -95.60 -18.84
C SER A 598 10.84 -95.99 -20.05
N ARG A 599 11.41 -94.98 -20.71
CA ARG A 599 12.39 -95.11 -21.79
C ARG A 599 13.78 -94.91 -21.21
N SER A 600 14.71 -95.84 -21.43
CA SER A 600 16.13 -95.68 -21.15
C SER A 600 16.92 -95.68 -22.45
N GLN A 601 17.43 -94.51 -22.82
CA GLN A 601 18.24 -94.28 -24.02
C GLN A 601 19.66 -93.87 -23.58
N THR A 602 20.67 -94.56 -24.08
CA THR A 602 22.08 -94.19 -23.90
C THR A 602 22.37 -93.03 -24.84
N VAL A 603 22.35 -91.80 -24.32
CA VAL A 603 22.56 -90.57 -25.09
C VAL A 603 24.05 -90.24 -25.13
N CYS A 604 24.60 -90.10 -26.33
CA CYS A 604 25.94 -89.57 -26.54
C CYS A 604 25.94 -88.04 -26.46
N PRO A 605 26.96 -87.41 -25.86
CA PRO A 605 27.14 -85.96 -25.95
C PRO A 605 27.26 -85.51 -27.43
N PRO A 606 26.72 -84.33 -27.80
CA PRO A 606 26.82 -83.81 -29.17
C PRO A 606 28.28 -83.62 -29.56
N PHE A 607 28.65 -84.13 -30.73
CA PHE A 607 30.03 -84.24 -31.19
C PHE A 607 30.23 -83.42 -32.47
N GLN A 608 30.92 -82.28 -32.38
CA GLN A 608 31.20 -81.41 -33.54
C GLN A 608 32.68 -81.40 -33.89
N GLU A 609 33.03 -82.08 -34.98
CA GLU A 609 34.42 -82.19 -35.45
C GLU A 609 35.07 -80.82 -35.70
N SER A 610 34.28 -79.80 -36.04
CA SER A 610 34.73 -78.43 -36.32
C SER A 610 35.12 -77.61 -35.08
N ASN A 611 34.59 -77.94 -33.91
CA ASN A 611 34.98 -77.27 -32.68
C ASN A 611 36.30 -77.83 -32.17
N CYS A 612 36.69 -79.03 -32.61
CA CYS A 612 37.85 -79.73 -32.09
C CYS A 612 39.18 -79.30 -32.69
N GLN A 613 40.24 -79.28 -31.86
CA GLN A 613 41.60 -79.11 -32.37
C GLN A 613 41.95 -80.26 -33.34
N PRO A 614 42.59 -79.97 -34.49
CA PRO A 614 42.91 -80.98 -35.49
C PRO A 614 43.67 -82.18 -34.89
N GLU A 615 43.32 -83.41 -35.33
CA GLU A 615 43.91 -84.72 -34.95
C GLU A 615 43.57 -85.32 -33.57
N THR A 616 42.50 -84.88 -32.88
CA THR A 616 42.17 -85.36 -31.52
C THR A 616 40.90 -86.24 -31.38
N ILE A 617 40.37 -86.82 -32.46
CA ILE A 617 39.05 -87.51 -32.47
C ILE A 617 39.14 -89.05 -32.34
N GLN A 618 38.44 -89.67 -31.35
CA GLN A 618 38.36 -91.14 -31.14
C GLN A 618 36.95 -91.65 -30.72
N THR A 619 36.64 -92.95 -30.87
CA THR A 619 35.33 -93.58 -30.50
C THR A 619 35.44 -94.44 -29.25
N ALA A 620 34.48 -94.31 -28.31
CA ALA A 620 34.48 -94.96 -27.01
C ALA A 620 34.18 -96.48 -27.07
N ALA A 621 34.72 -97.24 -26.11
CA ALA A 621 34.75 -98.71 -26.11
C ALA A 621 33.37 -99.42 -26.04
N ASN A 622 32.27 -98.72 -25.73
CA ASN A 622 30.91 -99.26 -25.71
C ASN A 622 30.21 -99.21 -27.10
N GLY A 623 30.93 -98.80 -28.14
CA GLY A 623 30.45 -98.82 -29.53
C GLY A 623 29.34 -97.81 -29.85
N CYS A 624 29.02 -96.86 -28.95
CA CYS A 624 27.94 -95.89 -29.15
C CYS A 624 28.42 -94.43 -29.41
N CYS A 625 29.55 -93.90 -28.85
CA CYS A 625 29.87 -92.44 -28.88
C CYS A 625 31.32 -92.03 -29.28
N LYS A 626 31.55 -90.80 -29.82
CA LYS A 626 32.86 -90.21 -30.23
C LYS A 626 33.32 -89.02 -29.32
N ILE A 627 34.64 -88.74 -29.17
CA ILE A 627 35.23 -87.69 -28.28
C ILE A 627 36.43 -86.90 -28.90
N CYS A 628 36.60 -85.59 -28.57
CA CYS A 628 37.71 -84.67 -28.96
C CYS A 628 37.74 -83.33 -28.16
N VAL A 629 38.68 -82.38 -28.43
CA VAL A 629 38.94 -81.15 -27.60
C VAL A 629 38.51 -79.81 -28.28
N GLU A 630 37.51 -79.06 -27.75
CA GLU A 630 36.75 -77.96 -28.45
C GLU A 630 37.13 -76.42 -28.21
N LYS A 631 36.70 -75.44 -29.08
CA LYS A 631 36.97 -73.94 -29.11
C LYS A 631 35.75 -72.98 -28.79
N GLU A 632 35.90 -71.81 -28.11
CA GLU A 632 34.81 -70.96 -27.48
C GLU A 632 34.31 -69.63 -28.17
N LYS A 633 33.10 -69.10 -27.79
CA LYS A 633 32.43 -67.80 -28.18
C LYS A 633 32.46 -66.74 -27.02
N GLY A 634 32.77 -65.44 -27.24
CA GLY A 634 33.05 -64.45 -26.13
C GLY A 634 32.57 -62.97 -26.24
N CYS A 635 32.99 -62.15 -25.25
CA CYS A 635 32.70 -60.73 -24.88
C CYS A 635 32.93 -59.64 -25.95
N LYS A 636 32.13 -58.55 -25.97
CA LYS A 636 32.05 -57.54 -27.07
C LYS A 636 31.98 -56.07 -26.60
N LEU A 637 32.19 -55.12 -27.52
CA LEU A 637 32.25 -53.65 -27.29
C LEU A 637 30.95 -52.93 -27.66
N MET A 638 30.53 -51.96 -26.84
CA MET A 638 29.32 -51.11 -26.97
C MET A 638 29.69 -49.61 -26.83
N SER A 639 28.86 -48.67 -27.32
CA SER A 639 29.21 -47.22 -27.39
C SER A 639 28.10 -46.27 -26.93
N MET A 640 28.44 -45.17 -26.22
CA MET A 640 27.52 -44.10 -25.76
C MET A 640 28.17 -42.71 -25.86
N LYS A 641 27.41 -41.60 -26.00
CA LYS A 641 27.92 -40.20 -25.96
C LYS A 641 27.45 -39.47 -24.70
N THR A 642 28.31 -38.67 -24.07
CA THR A 642 27.97 -37.87 -22.88
C THR A 642 28.95 -36.71 -22.63
N HIS A 643 28.59 -35.72 -21.81
CA HIS A 643 29.49 -34.65 -21.35
C HIS A 643 30.32 -35.09 -20.15
N ILE A 644 31.62 -34.79 -20.14
CA ILE A 644 32.51 -35.08 -19.00
C ILE A 644 32.48 -33.90 -18.04
N THR A 645 32.20 -34.16 -16.76
CA THR A 645 32.21 -33.14 -15.70
C THR A 645 33.14 -33.57 -14.57
N VAL A 646 34.18 -32.78 -14.28
CA VAL A 646 35.18 -33.08 -13.24
C VAL A 646 35.53 -31.81 -12.48
N ASN A 647 35.48 -31.87 -11.13
CA ASN A 647 35.82 -30.77 -10.22
C ASN A 647 35.17 -29.41 -10.56
N GLY A 648 33.91 -29.43 -11.04
CA GLY A 648 33.15 -28.21 -11.37
C GLY A 648 33.42 -27.63 -12.77
N CYS A 649 34.19 -28.32 -13.61
CA CYS A 649 34.43 -27.97 -15.01
C CYS A 649 33.79 -29.02 -15.93
N GLN A 650 33.27 -28.60 -17.09
CA GLN A 650 32.53 -29.49 -18.01
C GLN A 650 33.04 -29.40 -19.45
N SER A 651 33.03 -30.51 -20.18
CA SER A 651 33.37 -30.53 -21.60
C SER A 651 32.35 -29.74 -22.41
N SER A 652 32.83 -28.86 -23.28
CA SER A 652 31.95 -28.00 -24.10
C SER A 652 31.08 -28.79 -25.08
N GLN A 653 31.51 -29.98 -25.51
CA GLN A 653 30.75 -30.90 -26.35
C GLN A 653 30.66 -32.29 -25.72
N GLU A 654 29.64 -33.07 -26.11
CA GLU A 654 29.52 -34.49 -25.76
C GLU A 654 30.63 -35.29 -26.43
N VAL A 655 31.21 -36.24 -25.69
CA VAL A 655 32.27 -37.13 -26.17
C VAL A 655 31.81 -38.59 -26.18
N ASP A 656 32.29 -39.35 -27.15
CA ASP A 656 32.04 -40.80 -27.25
C ASP A 656 32.78 -41.57 -26.15
N MET A 657 32.06 -42.44 -25.45
CA MET A 657 32.53 -43.24 -24.31
C MET A 657 32.03 -44.70 -24.43
N PRO A 658 32.79 -45.56 -25.14
CA PRO A 658 32.48 -46.98 -25.27
C PRO A 658 32.81 -47.83 -24.03
N TYR A 659 32.08 -48.95 -23.88
CA TYR A 659 32.12 -49.87 -22.74
C TYR A 659 31.95 -51.35 -23.16
N CYS A 660 32.32 -52.30 -22.30
CA CYS A 660 32.29 -53.73 -22.60
C CYS A 660 31.05 -54.45 -22.07
N GLU A 661 30.50 -55.35 -22.89
CA GLU A 661 29.33 -56.16 -22.56
C GLU A 661 29.38 -57.55 -23.21
N GLY A 662 29.04 -58.61 -22.46
CA GLY A 662 28.99 -59.98 -22.97
C GLY A 662 29.30 -61.06 -21.93
N SER A 663 29.15 -62.33 -22.32
CA SER A 663 29.38 -63.48 -21.45
C SER A 663 30.78 -64.07 -21.63
N CYS A 664 31.39 -64.44 -20.52
CA CYS A 664 32.70 -65.05 -20.44
C CYS A 664 32.60 -66.37 -19.68
N ASN A 665 33.35 -67.39 -20.11
CA ASN A 665 33.17 -68.73 -19.57
C ASN A 665 33.64 -68.82 -18.12
N THR A 666 32.71 -69.18 -17.26
CA THR A 666 32.94 -69.42 -15.84
C THR A 666 32.46 -70.82 -15.50
N TYR A 667 33.27 -71.58 -14.76
CA TYR A 667 32.90 -72.93 -14.35
C TYR A 667 33.26 -73.20 -12.89
N THR A 668 32.61 -74.22 -12.34
CA THR A 668 32.88 -74.77 -11.03
C THR A 668 32.80 -76.28 -11.16
N MET A 669 33.89 -76.98 -10.90
CA MET A 669 33.98 -78.42 -11.10
C MET A 669 34.87 -79.05 -10.04
N TYR A 670 34.53 -80.26 -9.58
CA TYR A 670 35.33 -80.99 -8.61
C TYR A 670 36.67 -81.41 -9.23
N SER A 671 37.79 -80.99 -8.63
CA SER A 671 39.13 -81.34 -9.05
C SER A 671 39.67 -82.44 -8.14
N GLU A 672 39.79 -83.65 -8.68
CA GLU A 672 40.20 -84.82 -7.91
C GLU A 672 41.63 -84.68 -7.37
N ALA A 673 42.53 -84.03 -8.13
CA ALA A 673 43.92 -83.77 -7.71
C ALA A 673 44.01 -82.81 -6.51
N ALA A 674 43.07 -81.88 -6.38
CA ALA A 674 42.98 -80.98 -5.23
C ALA A 674 42.03 -81.50 -4.13
N ALA A 675 41.31 -82.60 -4.39
CA ALA A 675 40.22 -83.14 -3.57
C ALA A 675 39.19 -82.08 -3.12
N ALA A 676 38.93 -81.08 -3.97
CA ALA A 676 38.06 -79.94 -3.68
C ALA A 676 37.42 -79.39 -4.96
N MET A 677 36.36 -78.57 -4.81
CA MET A 677 35.75 -77.86 -5.94
C MET A 677 36.68 -76.75 -6.43
N GLU A 678 37.05 -76.79 -7.71
CA GLU A 678 37.85 -75.76 -8.37
C GLU A 678 36.93 -74.80 -9.12
N HIS A 679 37.12 -73.51 -8.89
CA HIS A 679 36.28 -72.45 -9.42
C HIS A 679 37.10 -71.56 -10.35
N SER A 680 36.62 -71.31 -11.57
CA SER A 680 37.19 -70.31 -12.47
C SER A 680 36.10 -69.36 -12.93
N CYS A 681 36.22 -68.09 -12.55
CA CYS A 681 35.35 -67.04 -13.07
C CYS A 681 36.15 -66.17 -14.04
N SER A 682 35.49 -65.74 -15.09
CA SER A 682 35.99 -64.73 -16.01
C SER A 682 34.88 -63.74 -16.31
N CYS A 683 35.22 -62.46 -16.33
CA CYS A 683 34.28 -61.38 -16.59
C CYS A 683 34.65 -60.66 -17.88
N CYS A 684 33.63 -60.16 -18.57
CA CYS A 684 33.79 -59.32 -19.74
C CYS A 684 34.28 -57.94 -19.29
N LYS A 685 35.51 -57.59 -19.68
CA LYS A 685 36.17 -56.34 -19.32
C LYS A 685 36.95 -55.78 -20.50
N GLU A 686 37.30 -54.51 -20.41
CA GLU A 686 38.19 -53.84 -21.35
C GLU A 686 39.56 -54.54 -21.35
N ILE A 687 39.99 -55.01 -22.52
CA ILE A 687 41.34 -55.55 -22.71
C ILE A 687 42.25 -54.43 -23.22
N ASN A 688 41.72 -53.58 -24.08
CA ASN A 688 42.48 -52.49 -24.68
C ASN A 688 41.67 -51.21 -24.61
N PHE A 689 42.35 -50.13 -24.23
CA PHE A 689 41.79 -48.80 -24.16
C PHE A 689 42.84 -47.78 -24.58
N SER A 690 42.38 -46.68 -25.17
CA SER A 690 43.19 -45.50 -25.46
C SER A 690 42.76 -44.37 -24.56
N ASN A 691 43.70 -43.47 -24.24
CA ASN A 691 43.40 -42.29 -23.47
C ASN A 691 43.10 -41.14 -24.44
N ARG A 692 41.90 -40.55 -24.35
CA ARG A 692 41.48 -39.42 -25.15
C ARG A 692 41.32 -38.19 -24.28
N THR A 693 41.75 -37.03 -24.78
CA THR A 693 41.67 -35.77 -24.04
C THR A 693 40.52 -34.93 -24.56
N ALA A 694 39.72 -34.39 -23.65
CA ALA A 694 38.68 -33.41 -23.92
C ALA A 694 38.93 -32.19 -23.05
N ASP A 695 38.76 -31.01 -23.65
CA ASP A 695 38.93 -29.74 -22.95
C ASP A 695 37.70 -29.46 -22.08
N LEU A 696 37.93 -29.31 -20.77
CA LEU A 696 36.90 -28.93 -19.81
C LEU A 696 36.95 -27.43 -19.60
N VAL A 697 35.81 -26.76 -19.75
CA VAL A 697 35.67 -25.33 -19.48
C VAL A 697 35.18 -25.16 -18.05
N CYS A 698 35.94 -24.41 -17.25
CA CYS A 698 35.62 -24.12 -15.86
C CYS A 698 34.90 -22.78 -15.73
N LEU A 699 34.14 -22.60 -14.64
CA LEU A 699 33.34 -21.37 -14.39
C LEU A 699 34.17 -20.08 -14.28
N ASN A 700 35.47 -20.21 -13.97
CA ASN A 700 36.46 -19.14 -13.94
C ASN A 700 37.03 -18.76 -15.32
N GLY A 701 36.56 -19.37 -16.40
CA GLY A 701 36.95 -19.07 -17.79
C GLY A 701 38.20 -19.81 -18.27
N ASP A 702 38.87 -20.56 -17.40
CA ASP A 702 40.02 -21.40 -17.74
C ASP A 702 39.57 -22.69 -18.45
N THR A 703 40.36 -23.10 -19.46
CA THR A 703 40.16 -24.37 -20.17
C THR A 703 41.24 -25.36 -19.75
N VAL A 704 40.84 -26.46 -19.11
CA VAL A 704 41.75 -27.49 -18.60
C VAL A 704 41.58 -28.78 -19.41
N PRO A 705 42.65 -29.30 -20.03
CA PRO A 705 42.58 -30.57 -20.76
C PRO A 705 42.41 -31.74 -19.78
N TYR A 706 41.37 -32.56 -19.98
CA TYR A 706 41.11 -33.76 -19.17
C TYR A 706 41.14 -35.02 -20.02
N THR A 707 41.94 -35.99 -19.59
CA THR A 707 42.11 -37.26 -20.29
C THR A 707 41.25 -38.35 -19.68
N TYR A 708 40.36 -38.93 -20.48
CA TYR A 708 39.49 -40.04 -20.11
C TYR A 708 39.83 -41.31 -20.90
N MET A 709 39.41 -42.45 -20.36
CA MET A 709 39.66 -43.77 -20.94
C MET A 709 38.59 -44.10 -21.99
N TYR A 710 39.03 -44.38 -23.21
CA TYR A 710 38.21 -44.77 -24.35
C TYR A 710 38.45 -46.25 -24.64
N VAL A 711 37.45 -47.09 -24.38
CA VAL A 711 37.59 -48.54 -24.56
C VAL A 711 37.62 -48.89 -26.06
N GLU A 712 38.67 -49.57 -26.49
CA GLU A 712 38.84 -49.98 -27.89
C GLU A 712 38.48 -51.44 -28.12
N GLN A 713 38.67 -52.29 -27.11
CA GLN A 713 38.40 -53.71 -27.24
C GLN A 713 38.02 -54.35 -25.91
N CYS A 714 37.08 -55.28 -26.00
CA CYS A 714 36.55 -56.04 -24.88
C CYS A 714 36.88 -57.51 -25.02
N GLY A 715 37.06 -58.19 -23.90
CA GLY A 715 37.13 -59.63 -23.85
C GLY A 715 37.11 -60.19 -22.43
N CYS A 716 37.40 -61.48 -22.32
CA CYS A 716 37.14 -62.24 -21.11
C CYS A 716 38.41 -62.41 -20.28
N THR A 717 38.41 -61.82 -19.08
CA THR A 717 39.56 -61.85 -18.19
C THR A 717 39.20 -62.58 -16.90
N LYS A 718 40.09 -63.46 -16.41
CA LYS A 718 39.83 -64.22 -15.17
C LYS A 718 39.72 -63.28 -13.96
N THR A 719 38.78 -63.60 -13.07
CA THR A 719 38.49 -62.87 -11.82
C THR A 719 38.17 -63.86 -10.71
N ASP A 720 38.53 -63.54 -9.47
CA ASP A 720 38.34 -64.45 -8.32
C ASP A 720 36.85 -64.55 -7.91
N CYS A 721 36.34 -65.79 -7.80
CA CYS A 721 34.96 -66.08 -7.40
C CYS A 721 34.83 -66.03 -5.86
N THR A 722 34.58 -64.87 -5.24
CA THR A 722 34.38 -64.80 -3.77
C THR A 722 33.08 -64.14 -3.33
N SER A 723 32.60 -64.64 -2.19
CA SER A 723 31.32 -64.43 -1.51
C SER A 723 30.95 -62.97 -1.27
N ALA A 724 29.65 -62.66 -1.35
CA ALA A 724 29.04 -61.39 -0.99
C ALA A 724 29.67 -60.80 0.29
N GLY A 725 30.44 -59.73 0.11
CA GLY A 725 31.06 -59.00 1.20
C GLY A 725 30.00 -58.46 2.14
N HIS A 726 30.05 -58.93 3.38
CA HIS A 726 29.47 -58.29 4.55
C HIS A 726 29.92 -56.81 4.60
N HIS A 727 29.10 -55.90 4.07
CA HIS A 727 29.14 -54.51 4.51
C HIS A 727 28.18 -54.31 5.68
N VAL A 728 28.82 -54.19 6.84
CA VAL A 728 28.33 -53.67 8.09
C VAL A 728 27.50 -52.38 7.88
N ARG A 729 26.30 -52.36 8.46
CA ARG A 729 25.47 -51.17 8.69
C ARG A 729 26.29 -50.02 9.31
N ARG A 730 26.15 -48.80 8.78
CA ARG A 730 25.97 -47.60 9.62
C ARG A 730 25.02 -46.59 8.99
N LYS A 731 23.82 -46.51 9.59
CA LYS A 731 22.90 -45.35 9.59
C LYS A 731 23.55 -44.18 10.33
N ARG A 732 23.26 -42.95 9.90
CA ARG A 732 22.86 -41.77 10.72
C ARG A 732 22.43 -40.66 9.74
N SER A 733 21.14 -40.44 9.55
CA SER A 733 20.19 -39.64 10.36
C SER A 733 20.25 -38.15 10.05
N PHE A 734 19.20 -37.66 9.38
CA PHE A 734 18.73 -36.28 9.46
C PHE A 734 18.34 -35.95 10.92
N THR A 735 18.72 -34.77 11.42
CA THR A 735 17.79 -33.81 12.06
C THR A 735 18.43 -32.43 12.24
N LEU A 736 17.66 -31.41 11.85
CA LEU A 736 17.57 -30.03 12.32
C LEU A 736 18.58 -29.52 13.37
N LEU A 737 19.31 -28.46 13.00
CA LEU A 737 19.18 -27.11 13.56
C LEU A 737 19.65 -26.07 12.52
#